data_AF-A0A9P6LMK4-F1
#
_entry.id   AF-A0A9P6LMK4-F1
#
_cell.length_a   1.000
_cell.length_b   1.000
_cell.length_c   1.000
_cell.angle_alpha   90.00
_cell.angle_beta   90.00
_cell.angle_gamma   90.00
#
_symmetry.space_group_name_H-M   'P 1'
#
loop_
_entity.id
_entity.type
_entity.pdbx_description
1 polymer ?
#
loop_
_entity_poly.entity_id
_entity_poly.type
_entity_poly.pdbx_seq_one_letter_code
_entity_poly.pdbx_strand_id
1 'polypeptide(L)'
;MPYADISKPPAPLPQTQLDTVSDGVSLLLPLSRRGVGPGLVILVPSIEKALAIEDGVPSLPIKWAEEGYIVVAIEQKALEKDAKSTLSLATKALRDCNKCEPKDVIGLIAYEPVMWNSVASHVSSIPQVVGAVVYANISDKSSLAPSPVPVAFHFAGKSVGEIERTSTRMEYYYPGALSYKFATPFQEHFHYNTESLSHTRNLTLLKGQMKSPIFDLESIWDEHTWYEFADRSVEHTMSTMVQEPYVNHIPTLTGGVGREPLTGFYRHNFIFNNSADTELELISRTIGIDRVVDEFIFKFTHEQEIDWLENGYFQPDDTPYATVTLPIGSSNEARWVPDSHRAAKELESLFPSLVQASPGTIKMEQSLLTALTATHHLGVTRSRVMCWPDLEEHLDESTLHAHLELPNPDTPLLIVLLDTGFPHRTMIRNRYMAIDEYRQRHPASKVQVYPTQHEAEADGQKLPDIRALDTVSLTNGHWRPKTCYGDEECALLAMADFPKRSWSGCSGHTGAKTKPQLRCRQSHQPTLTAQAESDKEPWFHQEFVEFLSTMEFRVFITTRPSSDGLRGRKGHVLRVCLTRVSDVGATEAMSPTETDYAACGFSSNDICSFALQCFESLRTLQSEELASLEVGCRLDIGADKPGGRLFVNEITRWSGAHYYSHKCSPDSQDSICEGFAVAFVDWFLRPYIATKDICTGNGGWEGVGKDLGGPRL
;
A
#
# COMPACT_ATOMS: atom_id res chain seq x y z
N MET A 1 32.90 -22.33 -1.92
CA MET A 1 31.65 -21.57 -1.93
C MET A 1 30.55 -22.56 -2.27
N PRO A 2 29.41 -22.57 -1.56
CA PRO A 2 28.34 -23.55 -1.82
C PRO A 2 27.74 -23.38 -3.23
N TYR A 3 27.78 -22.17 -3.80
CA TYR A 3 27.24 -21.84 -5.12
C TYR A 3 28.22 -21.04 -6.02
N ALA A 4 27.73 -20.52 -7.15
CA ALA A 4 28.55 -19.89 -8.19
C ALA A 4 29.28 -18.63 -7.69
N ASP A 5 30.42 -18.33 -8.33
CA ASP A 5 31.22 -17.13 -8.03
C ASP A 5 30.55 -15.87 -8.58
N ILE A 6 29.90 -15.11 -7.69
CA ILE A 6 29.12 -13.91 -8.07
C ILE A 6 29.96 -12.77 -8.68
N SER A 7 31.30 -12.86 -8.63
CA SER A 7 32.19 -11.93 -9.34
C SER A 7 32.19 -12.14 -10.86
N LYS A 8 31.58 -13.23 -11.34
CA LYS A 8 31.41 -13.56 -12.75
C LYS A 8 29.92 -13.51 -13.12
N PRO A 9 29.59 -13.20 -14.38
CA PRO A 9 28.20 -13.26 -14.83
C PRO A 9 27.67 -14.70 -14.71
N PRO A 10 26.37 -14.89 -14.40
CA PRO A 10 25.76 -16.20 -14.36
C PRO A 10 25.78 -16.86 -15.74
N ALA A 11 25.71 -18.18 -15.77
CA ALA A 11 25.57 -18.93 -17.03
C ALA A 11 24.29 -18.49 -17.77
N PRO A 12 24.33 -18.40 -19.12
CA PRO A 12 23.16 -18.01 -19.88
C PRO A 12 22.03 -19.03 -19.72
N LEU A 13 20.80 -18.52 -19.67
CA LEU A 13 19.62 -19.38 -19.62
C LEU A 13 19.44 -20.16 -20.92
N PRO A 14 18.81 -21.35 -20.86
CA PRO A 14 18.36 -22.06 -22.05
C PRO A 14 17.48 -21.17 -22.93
N GLN A 15 17.79 -21.13 -24.23
CA GLN A 15 17.00 -20.40 -25.22
C GLN A 15 15.97 -21.31 -25.86
N THR A 16 14.84 -20.71 -26.26
CA THR A 16 13.80 -21.41 -27.01
C THR A 16 14.32 -21.80 -28.39
N GLN A 17 14.23 -23.08 -28.73
CA GLN A 17 14.58 -23.62 -30.04
C GLN A 17 13.45 -24.53 -30.51
N LEU A 18 12.61 -24.00 -31.41
CA LEU A 18 11.48 -24.72 -32.00
C LEU A 18 11.86 -25.22 -33.40
N ASP A 19 12.02 -26.53 -33.53
CA ASP A 19 12.31 -27.19 -34.79
C ASP A 19 11.02 -27.73 -35.41
N THR A 20 10.84 -27.53 -36.71
CA THR A 20 9.73 -28.14 -37.46
C THR A 20 10.11 -29.57 -37.84
N VAL A 21 9.39 -30.57 -37.32
CA VAL A 21 9.60 -31.99 -37.64
C VAL A 21 8.88 -32.34 -38.94
N SER A 22 7.63 -31.90 -39.08
CA SER A 22 6.82 -31.98 -40.30
C SER A 22 5.67 -30.97 -40.22
N ASP A 23 4.86 -30.87 -41.27
CA ASP A 23 3.65 -30.04 -41.25
C ASP A 23 2.72 -30.46 -40.08
N GLY A 24 2.48 -29.53 -39.15
CA GLY A 24 1.69 -29.75 -37.93
C GLY A 24 2.41 -30.52 -36.81
N VAL A 25 3.73 -30.71 -36.89
CA VAL A 25 4.53 -31.35 -35.83
C VAL A 25 5.79 -30.53 -35.55
N SER A 26 5.98 -30.11 -34.30
CA SER A 26 7.14 -29.32 -33.86
C SER A 26 7.83 -29.96 -32.67
N LEU A 27 9.12 -29.67 -32.49
CA LEU A 27 9.94 -30.13 -31.38
C LEU A 27 10.56 -28.92 -30.67
N LEU A 28 10.41 -28.86 -29.34
CA LEU A 28 11.00 -27.85 -28.48
C LEU A 28 11.95 -28.50 -27.47
N LEU A 29 13.16 -27.96 -27.36
CA LEU A 29 14.17 -28.41 -26.40
C LEU A 29 13.83 -27.99 -24.96
N PRO A 30 14.33 -28.70 -23.93
CA PRO A 30 14.06 -28.37 -22.54
C PRO A 30 14.65 -27.01 -22.18
N LEU A 31 13.91 -26.27 -21.35
CA LEU A 31 14.28 -24.94 -20.86
C LEU A 31 14.82 -24.95 -19.43
N SER A 32 15.02 -26.13 -18.83
CA SER A 32 15.71 -26.27 -17.55
C SER A 32 17.24 -26.21 -17.70
N ARG A 33 17.95 -25.76 -16.66
CA ARG A 33 19.43 -25.71 -16.60
C ARG A 33 20.09 -27.07 -16.85
N ARG A 34 19.38 -28.18 -16.63
CA ARG A 34 19.85 -29.55 -16.91
C ARG A 34 20.17 -29.73 -18.41
N GLY A 35 19.49 -29.00 -19.30
CA GLY A 35 19.73 -29.02 -20.75
C GLY A 35 19.38 -30.32 -21.48
N VAL A 36 19.02 -31.37 -20.73
CA VAL A 36 18.57 -32.69 -21.21
C VAL A 36 17.37 -33.15 -20.39
N GLY A 37 16.52 -33.97 -20.98
CA GLY A 37 15.35 -34.53 -20.30
C GLY A 37 14.58 -35.52 -21.17
N PRO A 38 13.56 -36.20 -20.61
CA PRO A 38 12.83 -37.22 -21.34
C PRO A 38 11.87 -36.60 -22.36
N GLY A 39 11.42 -37.45 -23.28
CA GLY A 39 10.47 -37.04 -24.31
C GLY A 39 9.04 -36.91 -23.79
N LEU A 40 8.34 -35.89 -24.27
CA LEU A 40 6.92 -35.67 -24.04
C LEU A 40 6.25 -35.37 -25.38
N VAL A 41 5.21 -36.12 -25.72
CA VAL A 41 4.35 -35.82 -26.87
C VAL A 41 3.09 -35.14 -26.36
N ILE A 42 2.77 -33.97 -26.90
CA ILE A 42 1.53 -33.26 -26.59
C ILE A 42 0.67 -33.10 -27.84
N LEU A 43 -0.62 -33.41 -27.73
CA LEU A 43 -1.63 -33.25 -28.76
C LEU A 43 -2.39 -31.97 -28.47
N VAL A 44 -2.24 -30.98 -29.35
CA VAL A 44 -2.70 -29.61 -29.13
C VAL A 44 -3.60 -29.13 -30.28
N PRO A 45 -4.52 -28.19 -30.03
CA PRO A 45 -5.39 -27.66 -31.09
C PRO A 45 -4.60 -26.92 -32.17
N SER A 46 -3.53 -26.20 -31.79
CA SER A 46 -2.64 -25.53 -32.73
C SER A 46 -1.22 -25.34 -32.16
N ILE A 47 -0.22 -25.25 -33.04
CA ILE A 47 1.18 -24.89 -32.75
C ILE A 47 1.54 -23.47 -33.20
N GLU A 48 0.60 -22.68 -33.74
CA GLU A 48 0.88 -21.31 -34.22
C GLU A 48 1.48 -20.43 -33.11
N LYS A 49 0.96 -20.59 -31.88
CA LYS A 49 1.41 -19.90 -30.68
C LYS A 49 2.31 -20.76 -29.78
N ALA A 50 3.08 -21.70 -30.35
CA ALA A 50 3.89 -22.67 -29.60
C ALA A 50 5.00 -22.05 -28.72
N LEU A 51 5.39 -20.80 -28.98
CA LEU A 51 6.36 -20.04 -28.19
C LEU A 51 5.75 -18.80 -27.52
N ALA A 52 4.43 -18.64 -27.59
CA ALA A 52 3.78 -17.45 -27.06
C ALA A 52 3.71 -17.48 -25.53
N ILE A 53 3.74 -16.27 -24.96
CA ILE A 53 3.47 -15.95 -23.57
C ILE A 53 2.54 -14.74 -23.61
N GLU A 54 1.31 -14.88 -23.13
CA GLU A 54 0.33 -13.79 -23.12
C GLU A 54 -0.11 -13.55 -21.67
N ASP A 55 -0.01 -12.30 -21.21
CA ASP A 55 -0.35 -11.89 -19.84
C ASP A 55 0.31 -12.77 -18.75
N GLY A 56 1.59 -13.14 -18.96
CA GLY A 56 2.35 -14.00 -18.05
C GLY A 56 2.00 -15.50 -18.12
N VAL A 57 1.13 -15.91 -19.05
CA VAL A 57 0.74 -17.31 -19.24
C VAL A 57 1.52 -17.93 -20.41
N PRO A 58 2.39 -18.93 -20.15
CA PRO A 58 3.11 -19.60 -21.23
C PRO A 58 2.21 -20.56 -22.02
N SER A 59 2.50 -20.69 -23.31
CA SER A 59 1.94 -21.75 -24.14
C SER A 59 2.28 -23.16 -23.62
N LEU A 60 1.49 -24.16 -24.01
CA LEU A 60 1.69 -25.55 -23.58
C LEU A 60 3.11 -26.08 -23.85
N PRO A 61 3.73 -25.88 -25.04
CA PRO A 61 5.09 -26.34 -25.28
C PRO A 61 6.11 -25.69 -24.34
N ILE A 62 6.03 -24.37 -24.15
CA ILE A 62 6.93 -23.64 -23.24
C ILE A 62 6.79 -24.18 -21.82
N LYS A 63 5.56 -24.30 -21.31
CA LYS A 63 5.30 -24.78 -19.94
C LYS A 63 5.92 -26.15 -19.68
N TRP A 64 5.77 -27.10 -20.61
CA TRP A 64 6.36 -28.43 -20.47
C TRP A 64 7.88 -28.45 -20.71
N ALA A 65 8.41 -27.55 -21.53
CA ALA A 65 9.86 -27.41 -21.70
C ALA A 65 10.53 -26.83 -20.44
N GLU A 66 9.88 -25.91 -19.73
CA GLU A 66 10.34 -25.37 -18.44
C GLU A 66 10.38 -26.44 -17.33
N GLU A 67 9.47 -27.42 -17.38
CA GLU A 67 9.52 -28.64 -16.55
C GLU A 67 10.66 -29.59 -16.91
N GLY A 68 11.47 -29.26 -17.91
CA GLY A 68 12.64 -30.03 -18.32
C GLY A 68 12.36 -31.16 -19.31
N TYR A 69 11.20 -31.19 -19.97
CA TYR A 69 10.92 -32.16 -21.04
C TYR A 69 11.40 -31.67 -22.40
N ILE A 70 11.68 -32.60 -23.31
CA ILE A 70 11.66 -32.29 -24.75
C ILE A 70 10.25 -32.50 -25.24
N VAL A 71 9.67 -31.46 -25.83
CA VAL A 71 8.26 -31.46 -26.18
C VAL A 71 8.10 -31.60 -27.68
N VAL A 72 7.43 -32.66 -28.11
CA VAL A 72 6.91 -32.76 -29.48
C VAL A 72 5.44 -32.42 -29.48
N ALA A 73 5.08 -31.28 -30.06
CA ALA A 73 3.69 -30.85 -30.19
C ALA A 73 3.13 -31.25 -31.57
N ILE A 74 1.98 -31.92 -31.55
CA ILE A 74 1.26 -32.41 -32.74
C ILE A 74 -0.08 -31.68 -32.83
N GLU A 75 -0.37 -31.05 -33.97
CA GLU A 75 -1.69 -30.48 -34.29
C GLU A 75 -2.68 -31.54 -34.80
N GLN A 76 -3.97 -31.25 -34.68
CA GLN A 76 -5.03 -32.14 -35.19
C GLN A 76 -4.86 -32.53 -36.67
N LYS A 77 -4.56 -31.56 -37.54
CA LYS A 77 -4.37 -31.78 -38.98
C LYS A 77 -3.28 -32.81 -39.32
N ALA A 78 -2.27 -32.98 -38.45
CA ALA A 78 -1.20 -33.95 -38.66
C ALA A 78 -1.65 -35.38 -38.37
N LEU A 79 -2.66 -35.57 -37.51
CA LEU A 79 -3.25 -36.87 -37.20
C LEU A 79 -4.31 -37.29 -38.22
N GLU A 80 -5.00 -36.34 -38.85
CA GLU A 80 -6.03 -36.61 -39.87
C GLU A 80 -5.48 -37.33 -41.11
N LYS A 81 -4.19 -37.16 -41.41
CA LYS A 81 -3.52 -37.88 -42.51
C LYS A 81 -3.30 -39.35 -42.15
N ASP A 82 -2.59 -39.61 -41.04
CA ASP A 82 -2.34 -40.95 -40.50
C ASP A 82 -1.81 -40.84 -39.06
N ALA A 83 -2.68 -41.10 -38.07
CA ALA A 83 -2.35 -41.00 -36.66
C ALA A 83 -1.19 -41.92 -36.23
N LYS A 84 -1.06 -43.12 -36.83
CA LYS A 84 -0.03 -44.09 -36.46
C LYS A 84 1.34 -43.65 -36.93
N SER A 85 1.45 -43.23 -38.20
CA SER A 85 2.74 -42.77 -38.74
C SER A 85 3.17 -41.45 -38.13
N THR A 86 2.24 -40.52 -37.85
CA THR A 86 2.53 -39.26 -37.16
C THR A 86 3.05 -39.50 -35.73
N LEU A 87 2.45 -40.41 -34.97
CA LEU A 87 2.95 -40.75 -33.63
C LEU A 87 4.32 -41.46 -33.68
N SER A 88 4.53 -42.30 -34.70
CA SER A 88 5.83 -42.93 -34.96
C SER A 88 6.91 -41.91 -35.35
N LEU A 89 6.55 -40.87 -36.10
CA LEU A 89 7.43 -39.77 -36.47
C LEU A 89 7.84 -38.94 -35.24
N ALA A 90 6.88 -38.58 -34.39
CA ALA A 90 7.12 -37.84 -33.15
C ALA A 90 8.10 -38.59 -32.21
N THR A 91 7.87 -39.89 -32.02
CA THR A 91 8.71 -40.73 -31.16
C THR A 91 10.10 -40.97 -31.75
N LYS A 92 10.21 -41.04 -33.09
CA LYS A 92 11.50 -41.04 -33.78
C LYS A 92 12.24 -39.71 -33.58
N ALA A 93 11.57 -38.57 -33.72
CA ALA A 93 12.19 -37.25 -33.51
C ALA A 93 12.76 -37.10 -32.09
N LEU A 94 12.02 -37.57 -31.08
CA LEU A 94 12.51 -37.65 -29.69
C LEU A 94 13.75 -38.54 -29.57
N ARG A 95 13.73 -39.74 -30.14
CA ARG A 95 14.86 -40.68 -30.12
C ARG A 95 16.11 -40.12 -30.80
N ASP A 96 15.93 -39.43 -31.92
CA ASP A 96 17.02 -38.88 -32.73
C ASP A 96 17.60 -37.60 -32.08
N CYS A 97 16.85 -36.93 -31.20
CA CYS A 97 17.33 -35.79 -30.42
C CYS A 97 18.42 -36.21 -29.41
N ASN A 98 19.58 -35.57 -29.49
CA ASN A 98 20.72 -35.85 -28.59
C ASN A 98 20.54 -35.34 -27.17
N LYS A 99 19.55 -34.46 -26.92
CA LYS A 99 19.20 -33.98 -25.58
C LYS A 99 18.14 -34.85 -24.90
N CYS A 100 17.58 -35.83 -25.60
CA CYS A 100 16.51 -36.68 -25.08
C CYS A 100 17.06 -37.81 -24.24
N GLU A 101 16.97 -37.68 -22.92
CA GLU A 101 17.43 -38.69 -21.98
C GLU A 101 16.50 -38.80 -20.75
N PRO A 102 16.04 -40.02 -20.41
CA PRO A 102 16.24 -41.28 -21.14
C PRO A 102 15.36 -41.38 -22.41
N LYS A 103 15.81 -42.17 -23.40
CA LYS A 103 15.15 -42.32 -24.73
C LYS A 103 14.02 -43.34 -24.79
N ASP A 104 13.93 -44.20 -23.78
CA ASP A 104 13.01 -45.33 -23.72
C ASP A 104 11.72 -45.03 -22.95
N VAL A 105 11.59 -43.83 -22.39
CA VAL A 105 10.35 -43.37 -21.72
C VAL A 105 9.84 -42.08 -22.35
N ILE A 106 8.54 -42.06 -22.64
CA ILE A 106 7.83 -40.95 -23.27
C ILE A 106 6.49 -40.77 -22.53
N GLY A 107 6.16 -39.53 -22.19
CA GLY A 107 4.81 -39.17 -21.76
C GLY A 107 3.95 -38.75 -22.96
N LEU A 108 2.64 -38.97 -22.88
CA LEU A 108 1.67 -38.51 -23.89
C LEU A 108 0.57 -37.67 -23.25
N ILE A 109 0.28 -36.49 -23.78
CA ILE A 109 -0.81 -35.63 -23.26
C ILE A 109 -1.75 -35.28 -24.39
N ALA A 110 -3.05 -35.48 -24.19
CA ALA A 110 -4.10 -35.05 -25.09
C ALA A 110 -4.92 -33.92 -24.48
N TYR A 111 -4.80 -32.72 -25.03
CA TYR A 111 -5.64 -31.57 -24.68
C TYR A 111 -6.97 -31.56 -25.44
N GLU A 112 -7.13 -32.44 -26.42
CA GLU A 112 -8.34 -32.60 -27.22
C GLU A 112 -8.80 -34.08 -27.19
N PRO A 113 -10.05 -34.37 -26.77
CA PRO A 113 -10.53 -35.75 -26.63
C PRO A 113 -10.59 -36.50 -27.97
N VAL A 114 -10.87 -35.79 -29.07
CA VAL A 114 -10.89 -36.36 -30.42
C VAL A 114 -9.50 -36.85 -30.84
N MET A 115 -8.45 -36.10 -30.48
CA MET A 115 -7.06 -36.49 -30.77
C MET A 115 -6.61 -37.68 -29.91
N TRP A 116 -7.06 -37.77 -28.65
CA TRP A 116 -6.83 -38.99 -27.86
C TRP A 116 -7.41 -40.22 -28.55
N ASN A 117 -8.67 -40.14 -28.98
CA ASN A 117 -9.36 -41.26 -29.60
C ASN A 117 -8.71 -41.73 -30.91
N SER A 118 -8.05 -40.84 -31.66
CA SER A 118 -7.33 -41.22 -32.88
C SER A 118 -6.00 -41.93 -32.60
N VAL A 119 -5.35 -41.67 -31.45
CA VAL A 119 -4.03 -42.25 -31.14
C VAL A 119 -4.06 -43.41 -30.16
N ALA A 120 -5.07 -43.52 -29.29
CA ALA A 120 -5.10 -44.46 -28.16
C ALA A 120 -4.84 -45.92 -28.56
N SER A 121 -5.44 -46.36 -29.68
CA SER A 121 -5.26 -47.72 -30.21
C SER A 121 -3.84 -48.01 -30.72
N HIS A 122 -3.06 -46.97 -31.03
CA HIS A 122 -1.69 -47.06 -31.53
C HIS A 122 -0.63 -46.98 -30.44
N VAL A 123 -0.98 -46.52 -29.23
CA VAL A 123 -0.05 -46.42 -28.09
C VAL A 123 0.61 -47.76 -27.76
N SER A 124 -0.13 -48.87 -27.87
CA SER A 124 0.41 -50.22 -27.65
C SER A 124 1.53 -50.62 -28.62
N SER A 125 1.62 -49.97 -29.78
CA SER A 125 2.71 -50.19 -30.76
C SER A 125 3.98 -49.38 -30.45
N ILE A 126 3.94 -48.54 -29.42
CA ILE A 126 5.03 -47.65 -29.01
C ILE A 126 5.31 -47.90 -27.53
N PRO A 127 6.10 -48.94 -27.19
CA PRO A 127 6.33 -49.34 -25.81
C PRO A 127 7.06 -48.28 -24.97
N GLN A 128 7.63 -47.26 -25.60
CA GLN A 128 8.25 -46.13 -24.91
C GLN A 128 7.21 -45.22 -24.24
N VAL A 129 5.95 -45.22 -24.68
CA VAL A 129 4.91 -44.45 -24.00
C VAL A 129 4.56 -45.17 -22.70
N VAL A 130 4.87 -44.56 -21.56
CA VAL A 130 4.69 -45.20 -20.23
C VAL A 130 3.55 -44.60 -19.42
N GLY A 131 3.01 -43.46 -19.84
CA GLY A 131 1.88 -42.82 -19.18
C GLY A 131 1.21 -41.78 -20.07
N ALA A 132 -0.08 -41.57 -19.85
CA ALA A 132 -0.90 -40.65 -20.63
C ALA A 132 -1.71 -39.68 -19.77
N VAL A 133 -2.06 -38.53 -20.33
CA VAL A 133 -2.98 -37.56 -19.73
C VAL A 133 -4.02 -37.18 -20.78
N VAL A 134 -5.30 -37.07 -20.38
CA VAL A 134 -6.39 -36.71 -21.29
C VAL A 134 -7.31 -35.68 -20.63
N TYR A 135 -7.55 -34.58 -21.33
CA TYR A 135 -8.55 -33.57 -20.97
C TYR A 135 -9.82 -33.77 -21.80
N ALA A 136 -10.99 -33.80 -21.14
CA ALA A 136 -12.27 -34.04 -21.78
C ALA A 136 -13.43 -33.43 -20.99
N ASN A 137 -14.59 -33.22 -21.60
CA ASN A 137 -15.79 -32.88 -20.84
C ASN A 137 -16.36 -34.14 -20.19
N ILE A 138 -17.16 -33.98 -19.15
CA ILE A 138 -17.90 -35.10 -18.55
C ILE A 138 -18.79 -35.83 -19.57
N SER A 139 -19.33 -35.11 -20.56
CA SER A 139 -20.13 -35.67 -21.66
C SER A 139 -19.35 -36.63 -22.55
N ASP A 140 -18.02 -36.48 -22.61
CA ASP A 140 -17.16 -37.27 -23.51
C ASP A 140 -16.70 -38.56 -22.83
N LYS A 141 -16.91 -38.72 -21.51
CA LYS A 141 -16.36 -39.83 -20.71
C LYS A 141 -16.64 -41.21 -21.32
N SER A 142 -17.85 -41.44 -21.85
CA SER A 142 -18.26 -42.72 -22.43
C SER A 142 -17.71 -42.98 -23.83
N SER A 143 -17.23 -41.96 -24.54
CA SER A 143 -16.69 -42.07 -25.90
C SER A 143 -15.15 -42.09 -25.95
N LEU A 144 -14.48 -41.94 -24.80
CA LEU A 144 -13.03 -42.00 -24.72
C LEU A 144 -12.51 -43.43 -24.88
N ALA A 145 -11.55 -43.58 -25.80
CA ALA A 145 -10.88 -44.85 -26.07
C ALA A 145 -10.09 -45.34 -24.83
N PRO A 146 -10.01 -46.66 -24.61
CA PRO A 146 -9.25 -47.23 -23.51
C PRO A 146 -7.74 -46.98 -23.69
N SER A 147 -7.02 -46.88 -22.58
CA SER A 147 -5.57 -46.71 -22.57
C SER A 147 -4.86 -48.03 -22.26
N PRO A 148 -3.81 -48.41 -23.02
CA PRO A 148 -2.94 -49.54 -22.67
C PRO A 148 -1.91 -49.20 -21.59
N VAL A 149 -1.81 -47.93 -21.20
CA VAL A 149 -0.85 -47.39 -20.21
C VAL A 149 -1.59 -46.64 -19.09
N PRO A 150 -0.98 -46.45 -17.92
CA PRO A 150 -1.54 -45.61 -16.87
C PRO A 150 -1.96 -44.23 -17.40
N VAL A 151 -3.19 -43.79 -17.10
CA VAL A 151 -3.74 -42.55 -17.63
C VAL A 151 -4.42 -41.69 -16.56
N ALA A 152 -4.18 -40.38 -16.59
CA ALA A 152 -4.93 -39.40 -15.83
C ALA A 152 -5.97 -38.72 -16.74
N PHE A 153 -7.24 -38.84 -16.38
CA PHE A 153 -8.35 -38.15 -17.02
C PHE A 153 -8.76 -36.92 -16.22
N HIS A 154 -8.84 -35.78 -16.89
CA HIS A 154 -9.32 -34.51 -16.34
C HIS A 154 -10.66 -34.16 -16.99
N PHE A 155 -11.73 -34.30 -16.22
CA PHE A 155 -13.09 -34.03 -16.66
C PHE A 155 -13.57 -32.65 -16.23
N ALA A 156 -13.90 -31.79 -17.19
CA ALA A 156 -14.66 -30.57 -16.93
C ALA A 156 -16.12 -30.93 -16.60
N GLY A 157 -16.60 -30.49 -15.44
CA GLY A 157 -17.90 -30.82 -14.90
C GLY A 157 -17.86 -31.72 -13.66
N LYS A 158 -19.03 -31.93 -13.08
CA LYS A 158 -19.22 -32.71 -11.84
C LYS A 158 -19.23 -34.22 -12.15
N SER A 159 -18.65 -35.02 -11.27
CA SER A 159 -18.70 -36.48 -11.39
C SER A 159 -20.14 -37.00 -11.31
N VAL A 160 -20.46 -37.98 -12.16
CA VAL A 160 -21.70 -38.75 -12.09
C VAL A 160 -21.33 -40.19 -11.70
N GLY A 161 -21.60 -40.57 -10.45
CA GLY A 161 -21.27 -41.90 -9.92
C GLY A 161 -19.93 -42.00 -9.19
N GLU A 162 -19.42 -43.24 -9.05
CA GLU A 162 -18.15 -43.52 -8.39
C GLU A 162 -16.96 -43.00 -9.22
N ILE A 163 -15.96 -42.46 -8.51
CA ILE A 163 -14.75 -41.89 -9.08
C ILE A 163 -13.70 -43.00 -9.17
N GLU A 164 -13.17 -43.26 -10.37
CA GLU A 164 -12.14 -44.28 -10.54
C GLU A 164 -10.75 -43.74 -10.22
N ARG A 165 -10.07 -44.38 -9.26
CA ARG A 165 -8.68 -44.06 -8.86
C ARG A 165 -7.90 -45.36 -8.65
N THR A 166 -7.39 -45.89 -9.74
CA THR A 166 -6.58 -47.11 -9.78
C THR A 166 -5.18 -46.80 -10.29
N SER A 167 -4.26 -47.75 -10.18
CA SER A 167 -2.89 -47.60 -10.69
C SER A 167 -2.83 -47.41 -12.23
N THR A 168 -3.88 -47.79 -12.95
CA THR A 168 -3.97 -47.68 -14.42
C THR A 168 -4.86 -46.53 -14.88
N ARG A 169 -5.76 -46.03 -14.02
CA ARG A 169 -6.74 -45.00 -14.38
C ARG A 169 -7.05 -44.08 -13.20
N MET A 170 -6.72 -42.80 -13.36
CA MET A 170 -6.94 -41.76 -12.37
C MET A 170 -7.93 -40.73 -12.91
N GLU A 171 -9.09 -40.58 -12.28
CA GLU A 171 -10.09 -39.60 -12.69
C GLU A 171 -10.14 -38.39 -11.76
N TYR A 172 -10.06 -37.20 -12.36
CA TYR A 172 -10.19 -35.91 -11.71
C TYR A 172 -11.36 -35.14 -12.32
N TYR A 173 -12.12 -34.47 -11.48
CA TYR A 173 -13.32 -33.73 -11.87
C TYR A 173 -13.21 -32.29 -11.41
N TYR A 174 -13.63 -31.36 -12.27
CA TYR A 174 -13.55 -29.93 -12.06
C TYR A 174 -14.96 -29.33 -12.21
N PRO A 175 -15.79 -29.33 -11.14
CA PRO A 175 -17.20 -28.96 -11.25
C PRO A 175 -17.47 -27.55 -11.77
N GLY A 176 -16.56 -26.61 -11.50
CA GLY A 176 -16.66 -25.22 -11.97
C GLY A 176 -16.07 -24.98 -13.36
N ALA A 177 -15.40 -25.96 -13.97
CA ALA A 177 -14.85 -25.81 -15.31
C ALA A 177 -15.95 -25.99 -16.36
N LEU A 178 -16.13 -24.98 -17.22
CA LEU A 178 -17.14 -24.97 -18.29
C LEU A 178 -16.79 -25.93 -19.44
N SER A 179 -15.50 -26.16 -19.67
CA SER A 179 -14.97 -26.97 -20.75
C SER A 179 -13.60 -27.53 -20.38
N TYR A 180 -13.20 -28.67 -20.94
CA TYR A 180 -11.84 -29.21 -20.83
C TYR A 180 -10.74 -28.23 -21.27
N LYS A 181 -11.11 -27.24 -22.08
CA LYS A 181 -10.25 -26.12 -22.48
C LYS A 181 -9.81 -25.23 -21.33
N PHE A 182 -10.30 -25.46 -20.10
CA PHE A 182 -9.73 -24.83 -18.90
C PHE A 182 -8.22 -25.01 -18.79
N ALA A 183 -7.69 -26.11 -19.35
CA ALA A 183 -6.28 -26.44 -19.30
C ALA A 183 -5.45 -25.99 -20.52
N THR A 184 -6.08 -25.32 -21.49
CA THR A 184 -5.42 -24.91 -22.73
C THR A 184 -5.30 -23.38 -22.76
N PRO A 185 -4.09 -22.82 -22.60
CA PRO A 185 -3.84 -21.39 -22.70
C PRO A 185 -4.40 -20.77 -23.98
N PHE A 186 -4.72 -19.48 -23.92
CA PHE A 186 -5.22 -18.67 -25.05
C PHE A 186 -6.56 -19.14 -25.63
N GLN A 187 -7.37 -19.82 -24.83
CA GLN A 187 -8.73 -20.24 -25.16
C GLN A 187 -9.74 -19.56 -24.25
N GLU A 188 -10.96 -19.34 -24.75
CA GLU A 188 -12.05 -18.65 -24.04
C GLU A 188 -12.33 -19.19 -22.64
N HIS A 189 -12.21 -20.52 -22.44
CA HIS A 189 -12.51 -21.17 -21.17
C HIS A 189 -11.28 -21.48 -20.32
N PHE A 190 -10.09 -20.99 -20.69
CA PHE A 190 -8.86 -21.17 -19.91
C PHE A 190 -9.05 -20.65 -18.47
N HIS A 191 -8.62 -21.44 -17.48
CA HIS A 191 -8.70 -21.04 -16.09
C HIS A 191 -7.43 -21.46 -15.33
N TYR A 192 -6.54 -20.48 -15.13
CA TYR A 192 -5.18 -20.70 -14.63
C TYR A 192 -5.11 -21.51 -13.33
N ASN A 193 -5.94 -21.20 -12.32
CA ASN A 193 -5.89 -21.93 -11.04
C ASN A 193 -6.32 -23.39 -11.16
N THR A 194 -7.28 -23.67 -12.04
CA THR A 194 -7.78 -25.04 -12.27
C THR A 194 -6.75 -25.82 -13.08
N GLU A 195 -6.15 -25.17 -14.07
CA GLU A 195 -5.06 -25.73 -14.86
C GLU A 195 -3.81 -25.99 -14.03
N SER A 196 -3.41 -25.07 -13.14
CA SER A 196 -2.28 -25.25 -12.23
C SER A 196 -2.46 -26.50 -11.35
N LEU A 197 -3.67 -26.70 -10.80
CA LEU A 197 -4.02 -27.90 -10.06
C LEU A 197 -3.97 -29.18 -10.92
N SER A 198 -4.48 -29.13 -12.16
CA SER A 198 -4.42 -30.29 -13.07
C SER A 198 -3.00 -30.60 -13.54
N HIS A 199 -2.17 -29.57 -13.71
CA HIS A 199 -0.76 -29.67 -14.07
C HIS A 199 0.05 -30.40 -13.00
N THR A 200 -0.11 -30.05 -11.72
CA THR A 200 0.52 -30.78 -10.60
C THR A 200 0.13 -32.27 -10.59
N ARG A 201 -1.14 -32.58 -10.89
CA ARG A 201 -1.62 -33.97 -11.02
C ARG A 201 -0.97 -34.69 -12.21
N ASN A 202 -0.77 -34.00 -13.33
CA ASN A 202 -0.04 -34.54 -14.49
C ASN A 202 1.40 -34.86 -14.14
N LEU A 203 2.10 -33.93 -13.48
CA LEU A 203 3.49 -34.14 -13.06
C LEU A 203 3.60 -35.34 -12.11
N THR A 204 2.65 -35.48 -11.17
CA THR A 204 2.61 -36.63 -10.25
C THR A 204 2.54 -37.96 -11.00
N LEU A 205 1.66 -38.06 -12.01
CA LEU A 205 1.57 -39.26 -12.84
C LEU A 205 2.83 -39.44 -13.70
N LEU A 206 3.19 -38.44 -14.50
CA LEU A 206 4.22 -38.54 -15.52
C LEU A 206 5.61 -38.73 -14.91
N LYS A 207 6.04 -37.89 -13.96
CA LYS A 207 7.31 -38.09 -13.24
C LYS A 207 7.29 -39.41 -12.45
N GLY A 208 6.11 -39.82 -11.96
CA GLY A 208 5.90 -41.11 -11.29
C GLY A 208 6.13 -42.33 -12.18
N GLN A 209 5.66 -42.31 -13.43
CA GLN A 209 5.83 -43.41 -14.40
C GLN A 209 7.19 -43.35 -15.09
N MET A 210 7.62 -42.17 -15.53
CA MET A 210 8.83 -41.96 -16.31
C MET A 210 10.10 -41.97 -15.45
N LYS A 211 9.97 -41.69 -14.14
CA LYS A 211 11.10 -41.48 -13.20
C LYS A 211 12.11 -40.43 -13.68
N SER A 212 11.67 -39.51 -14.54
CA SER A 212 12.45 -38.42 -15.12
C SER A 212 11.48 -37.36 -15.69
N PRO A 213 11.85 -36.06 -15.73
CA PRO A 213 12.98 -35.48 -15.01
C PRO A 213 12.64 -35.37 -13.52
N ILE A 214 13.61 -35.68 -12.66
CA ILE A 214 13.53 -35.48 -11.22
C ILE A 214 14.51 -34.36 -10.87
N PHE A 215 14.02 -33.36 -10.14
CA PHE A 215 14.80 -32.23 -9.67
C PHE A 215 14.81 -32.24 -8.15
N ASP A 216 15.95 -31.88 -7.57
CA ASP A 216 16.05 -31.56 -6.16
C ASP A 216 15.54 -30.13 -5.95
N LEU A 217 14.25 -30.01 -5.62
CA LEU A 217 13.60 -28.72 -5.43
C LEU A 217 14.14 -27.97 -4.21
N GLU A 218 14.65 -28.68 -3.19
CA GLU A 218 15.27 -28.06 -2.02
C GLU A 218 16.57 -27.38 -2.42
N SER A 219 17.45 -28.10 -3.13
CA SER A 219 18.70 -27.53 -3.61
C SER A 219 18.50 -26.32 -4.53
N ILE A 220 17.46 -26.33 -5.37
CA ILE A 220 17.12 -25.20 -6.25
C ILE A 220 16.65 -23.99 -5.43
N TRP A 221 15.80 -24.22 -4.42
CA TRP A 221 15.28 -23.15 -3.58
C TRP A 221 16.34 -22.59 -2.62
N ASP A 222 17.22 -23.43 -2.07
CA ASP A 222 18.36 -23.00 -1.26
C ASP A 222 19.35 -22.18 -2.10
N GLU A 223 19.61 -22.55 -3.35
CA GLU A 223 20.41 -21.74 -4.28
C GLU A 223 19.75 -20.37 -4.53
N HIS A 224 18.43 -20.36 -4.76
CA HIS A 224 17.66 -19.14 -5.01
C HIS A 224 17.76 -18.14 -3.85
N THR A 225 17.40 -18.61 -2.66
CA THR A 225 17.36 -17.80 -1.43
C THR A 225 18.77 -17.40 -0.97
N TRP A 226 19.79 -18.22 -1.23
CA TRP A 226 21.18 -17.85 -1.00
C TRP A 226 21.56 -16.58 -1.79
N TYR A 227 21.22 -16.50 -3.08
CA TYR A 227 21.52 -15.30 -3.87
C TYR A 227 20.68 -14.10 -3.47
N GLU A 228 19.45 -14.29 -2.96
CA GLU A 228 18.59 -13.20 -2.47
C GLU A 228 19.10 -12.60 -1.17
N PHE A 229 19.44 -13.43 -0.18
CA PHE A 229 19.65 -12.97 1.20
C PHE A 229 21.13 -12.95 1.61
N ALA A 230 21.91 -13.96 1.23
CA ALA A 230 23.31 -14.08 1.64
C ALA A 230 24.24 -13.30 0.71
N ASP A 231 24.25 -13.64 -0.59
CA ASP A 231 25.13 -13.00 -1.58
C ASP A 231 24.58 -11.67 -2.12
N ARG A 232 23.26 -11.46 -1.98
CA ARG A 232 22.52 -10.27 -2.46
C ARG A 232 22.83 -9.91 -3.92
N SER A 233 22.68 -10.88 -4.82
CA SER A 233 23.00 -10.74 -6.24
C SER A 233 21.77 -10.87 -7.14
N VAL A 234 21.24 -9.73 -7.61
CA VAL A 234 20.08 -9.69 -8.53
C VAL A 234 20.29 -10.58 -9.75
N GLU A 235 21.46 -10.52 -10.39
CA GLU A 235 21.72 -11.29 -11.61
C GLU A 235 21.72 -12.80 -11.36
N HIS A 236 22.32 -13.25 -10.26
CA HIS A 236 22.37 -14.68 -9.91
C HIS A 236 21.01 -15.17 -9.43
N THR A 237 20.28 -14.40 -8.63
CA THR A 237 18.88 -14.69 -8.27
C THR A 237 18.05 -14.87 -9.54
N MET A 238 18.05 -13.90 -10.45
CA MET A 238 17.30 -13.97 -11.70
C MET A 238 17.74 -15.13 -12.60
N SER A 239 18.98 -15.62 -12.47
CA SER A 239 19.47 -16.77 -13.24
C SER A 239 18.89 -18.11 -12.79
N THR A 240 18.38 -18.21 -11.55
CA THR A 240 17.76 -19.43 -11.01
C THR A 240 16.29 -19.57 -11.39
N MET A 241 15.73 -18.53 -11.99
CA MET A 241 14.34 -18.45 -12.39
C MET A 241 14.12 -18.84 -13.86
N VAL A 242 12.89 -19.22 -14.19
CA VAL A 242 12.43 -19.52 -15.56
C VAL A 242 12.38 -18.28 -16.46
N GLN A 243 11.93 -18.44 -17.71
CA GLN A 243 11.89 -17.33 -18.67
C GLN A 243 10.76 -16.34 -18.39
N GLU A 244 9.65 -16.79 -17.82
CA GLU A 244 8.56 -15.91 -17.37
C GLU A 244 8.29 -16.10 -15.86
N PRO A 245 9.19 -15.60 -14.99
CA PRO A 245 9.03 -15.76 -13.56
C PRO A 245 8.00 -14.78 -13.00
N TYR A 246 7.46 -15.10 -11.83
CA TYR A 246 6.72 -14.14 -11.04
C TYR A 246 7.00 -14.31 -9.55
N VAL A 247 6.86 -13.20 -8.83
CA VAL A 247 6.90 -13.16 -7.36
C VAL A 247 5.75 -12.29 -6.89
N ASN A 248 5.11 -12.72 -5.81
CA ASN A 248 4.04 -11.98 -5.17
C ASN A 248 4.19 -12.05 -3.65
N HIS A 249 4.49 -10.90 -3.04
CA HIS A 249 4.44 -10.71 -1.61
C HIS A 249 3.00 -10.40 -1.21
N ILE A 250 2.25 -11.41 -0.79
CA ILE A 250 0.81 -11.33 -0.52
C ILE A 250 0.42 -10.18 0.43
N PRO A 251 1.14 -9.90 1.55
CA PRO A 251 0.75 -8.82 2.47
C PRO A 251 0.73 -7.43 1.82
N THR A 252 1.66 -7.18 0.89
CA THR A 252 1.87 -5.87 0.26
C THR A 252 1.40 -5.82 -1.20
N LEU A 253 1.04 -6.98 -1.77
CA LEU A 253 0.75 -7.19 -3.19
C LEU A 253 1.86 -6.65 -4.11
N THR A 254 3.11 -6.69 -3.64
CA THR A 254 4.29 -6.25 -4.39
C THR A 254 5.00 -7.43 -5.05
N GLY A 255 5.85 -7.13 -6.02
CA GLY A 255 6.60 -8.12 -6.78
C GLY A 255 6.65 -7.76 -8.26
N GLY A 256 6.67 -8.77 -9.12
CA GLY A 256 6.73 -8.59 -10.56
C GLY A 256 6.38 -9.86 -11.31
N VAL A 257 5.91 -9.70 -12.55
CA VAL A 257 5.65 -10.78 -13.51
C VAL A 257 6.55 -10.52 -14.73
N GLY A 258 7.22 -11.55 -15.20
CA GLY A 258 8.23 -11.46 -16.25
C GLY A 258 9.59 -10.98 -15.74
N ARG A 259 10.65 -11.25 -16.51
CA ARG A 259 12.03 -11.02 -16.05
C ARG A 259 12.37 -9.56 -15.85
N GLU A 260 11.96 -8.67 -16.75
CA GLU A 260 12.32 -7.25 -16.67
C GLU A 260 11.65 -6.56 -15.47
N PRO A 261 10.32 -6.63 -15.27
CA PRO A 261 9.68 -6.06 -14.09
C PRO A 261 10.23 -6.64 -12.78
N LEU A 262 10.43 -7.96 -12.72
CA LEU A 262 10.93 -8.62 -11.53
C LEU A 262 12.39 -8.28 -11.23
N THR A 263 13.24 -8.14 -12.25
CA THR A 263 14.62 -7.66 -12.07
C THR A 263 14.63 -6.24 -11.50
N GLY A 264 13.73 -5.37 -11.97
CA GLY A 264 13.54 -4.03 -11.42
C GLY A 264 13.14 -4.08 -9.96
N PHE A 265 12.13 -4.88 -9.63
CA PHE A 265 11.66 -5.07 -8.26
C PHE A 265 12.77 -5.61 -7.34
N TYR A 266 13.49 -6.66 -7.74
CA TYR A 266 14.61 -7.20 -6.97
C TYR A 266 15.74 -6.20 -6.74
N ARG A 267 16.05 -5.37 -7.74
CA ARG A 267 17.09 -4.36 -7.63
C ARG A 267 16.69 -3.19 -6.72
N HIS A 268 15.41 -2.80 -6.70
CA HIS A 268 15.00 -1.52 -6.13
C HIS A 268 14.09 -1.62 -4.90
N ASN A 269 13.50 -2.79 -4.63
CA ASN A 269 12.44 -2.94 -3.62
C ASN A 269 12.57 -4.21 -2.76
N PHE A 270 13.53 -5.10 -3.04
CA PHE A 270 13.67 -6.38 -2.31
C PHE A 270 15.10 -6.65 -1.82
N ILE A 271 15.99 -7.13 -2.69
CA ILE A 271 17.29 -7.70 -2.29
C ILE A 271 18.12 -6.73 -1.44
N PHE A 272 18.16 -5.45 -1.83
CA PHE A 272 18.96 -4.44 -1.14
C PHE A 272 18.19 -3.64 -0.09
N ASN A 273 16.87 -3.83 0.03
CA ASN A 273 16.04 -3.16 1.05
C ASN A 273 15.95 -4.00 2.34
N ASN A 274 16.41 -5.26 2.33
CA ASN A 274 16.53 -6.07 3.54
C ASN A 274 17.65 -5.54 4.46
N SER A 275 17.37 -5.41 5.76
CA SER A 275 18.35 -4.98 6.78
C SER A 275 19.61 -5.82 6.75
N ALA A 276 20.76 -5.26 7.17
CA ALA A 276 22.04 -5.96 7.08
C ALA A 276 22.10 -7.23 7.95
N ASP A 277 21.32 -7.27 9.03
CA ASP A 277 21.21 -8.37 9.99
C ASP A 277 20.04 -9.34 9.72
N THR A 278 19.48 -9.32 8.50
CA THR A 278 18.39 -10.24 8.12
C THR A 278 18.84 -11.70 8.25
N GLU A 279 18.08 -12.49 9.00
CA GLU A 279 18.24 -13.93 9.19
C GLU A 279 16.93 -14.69 8.92
N LEU A 280 17.07 -15.85 8.26
CA LEU A 280 15.98 -16.80 8.01
C LEU A 280 16.16 -18.05 8.88
N GLU A 281 15.26 -18.27 9.83
CA GLU A 281 15.22 -19.52 10.61
C GLU A 281 14.12 -20.44 10.09
N LEU A 282 14.50 -21.48 9.32
CA LEU A 282 13.57 -22.48 8.80
C LEU A 282 12.98 -23.33 9.94
N ILE A 283 11.65 -23.36 10.03
CA ILE A 283 10.89 -24.13 11.02
C ILE A 283 10.42 -25.45 10.41
N SER A 284 9.81 -25.39 9.23
CA SER A 284 9.36 -26.57 8.50
C SER A 284 9.38 -26.34 6.99
N ARG A 285 9.55 -27.43 6.23
CA ARG A 285 9.55 -27.42 4.76
C ARG A 285 8.73 -28.60 4.23
N THR A 286 7.77 -28.31 3.36
CA THR A 286 6.94 -29.32 2.67
C THR A 286 7.28 -29.35 1.19
N ILE A 287 7.66 -30.53 0.69
CA ILE A 287 8.04 -30.75 -0.70
C ILE A 287 6.91 -31.43 -1.48
N GLY A 288 6.41 -30.73 -2.49
CA GLY A 288 5.53 -31.28 -3.51
C GLY A 288 6.30 -31.78 -4.74
N ILE A 289 5.58 -32.23 -5.77
CA ILE A 289 6.19 -32.66 -7.04
C ILE A 289 6.75 -31.48 -7.88
N ASP A 290 6.25 -30.27 -7.60
CA ASP A 290 6.47 -29.05 -8.37
C ASP A 290 6.59 -27.78 -7.51
N ARG A 291 6.63 -27.92 -6.17
CA ARG A 291 6.62 -26.77 -5.26
C ARG A 291 7.30 -27.08 -3.92
N VAL A 292 7.79 -26.02 -3.29
CA VAL A 292 8.29 -26.01 -1.91
C VAL A 292 7.42 -25.04 -1.11
N VAL A 293 7.08 -25.40 0.12
CA VAL A 293 6.42 -24.50 1.07
C VAL A 293 7.27 -24.46 2.34
N ASP A 294 7.82 -23.29 2.63
CA ASP A 294 8.61 -23.05 3.82
C ASP A 294 7.80 -22.29 4.86
N GLU A 295 7.90 -22.75 6.10
CA GLU A 295 7.53 -22.02 7.31
C GLU A 295 8.84 -21.61 7.98
N PHE A 296 9.03 -20.31 8.21
CA PHE A 296 10.27 -19.79 8.79
C PHE A 296 10.00 -18.55 9.64
N ILE A 297 10.93 -18.25 10.55
CA ILE A 297 11.00 -16.97 11.26
C ILE A 297 11.95 -16.06 10.49
N PHE A 298 11.42 -14.91 10.04
CA PHE A 298 12.19 -13.85 9.40
C PHE A 298 12.62 -12.84 10.47
N LYS A 299 13.91 -12.76 10.81
CA LYS A 299 14.45 -11.89 11.86
C LYS A 299 15.29 -10.78 11.25
N PHE A 300 15.13 -9.57 11.74
CA PHE A 300 15.93 -8.41 11.34
C PHE A 300 15.70 -7.28 12.35
N THR A 301 16.63 -6.33 12.40
CA THR A 301 16.39 -5.03 13.03
C THR A 301 15.70 -4.13 12.02
N HIS A 302 14.52 -3.59 12.36
CA HIS A 302 13.79 -2.68 11.49
C HIS A 302 14.45 -1.28 11.50
N GLU A 303 15.53 -1.13 10.74
CA GLU A 303 16.36 0.08 10.63
C GLU A 303 16.27 0.78 9.26
N GLN A 304 15.47 0.23 8.34
CA GLN A 304 15.11 0.84 7.05
C GLN A 304 13.73 0.35 6.57
N GLU A 305 13.15 1.03 5.57
CA GLU A 305 11.89 0.61 4.97
C GLU A 305 12.05 -0.71 4.21
N ILE A 306 11.13 -1.65 4.48
CA ILE A 306 11.08 -2.96 3.84
C ILE A 306 9.75 -3.07 3.08
N ASP A 307 9.67 -2.37 1.94
CA ASP A 307 8.47 -2.22 1.10
C ASP A 307 7.69 -3.52 0.85
N TRP A 308 8.41 -4.63 0.71
CA TRP A 308 7.82 -5.91 0.35
C TRP A 308 7.16 -6.64 1.54
N LEU A 309 7.59 -6.36 2.77
CA LEU A 309 7.04 -6.94 4.00
C LEU A 309 5.96 -6.03 4.59
N GLU A 310 6.22 -4.74 4.67
CA GLU A 310 5.32 -3.74 5.26
C GLU A 310 5.52 -2.37 4.60
N ASN A 311 4.47 -1.84 3.97
CA ASN A 311 4.53 -0.53 3.29
C ASN A 311 4.30 0.60 4.31
N GLY A 312 5.24 1.57 4.39
CA GLY A 312 5.02 2.84 5.07
C GLY A 312 5.13 2.84 6.60
N TYR A 313 5.65 1.77 7.22
CA TYR A 313 5.84 1.68 8.67
C TYR A 313 7.27 1.88 9.14
N PHE A 314 8.23 2.08 8.23
CA PHE A 314 9.53 2.54 8.67
C PHE A 314 9.46 4.03 9.02
N GLN A 315 9.33 4.29 10.32
CA GLN A 315 9.81 5.54 10.90
C GLN A 315 11.24 5.25 11.38
N PRO A 316 12.29 5.51 10.56
CA PRO A 316 13.55 5.84 11.20
C PRO A 316 13.22 7.05 12.07
N ASP A 317 13.71 7.05 13.29
CA ASP A 317 13.68 8.19 14.21
C ASP A 317 14.40 9.46 13.67
N ASP A 318 14.36 9.75 12.37
CA ASP A 318 15.16 10.80 11.70
C ASP A 318 14.53 11.42 10.44
N THR A 319 13.25 11.21 10.14
CA THR A 319 12.57 12.24 9.32
C THR A 319 12.39 13.44 10.24
N PRO A 320 12.90 14.65 9.95
CA PRO A 320 12.64 15.79 10.80
C PRO A 320 11.13 16.06 10.71
N TYR A 321 10.40 15.52 11.69
CA TYR A 321 9.10 16.03 12.11
C TYR A 321 9.25 17.55 12.19
N ALA A 322 8.16 18.28 12.00
CA ALA A 322 8.18 19.73 12.03
C ALA A 322 8.69 20.19 13.40
N THR A 323 10.01 20.30 13.56
CA THR A 323 10.66 20.69 14.80
C THR A 323 10.96 22.17 14.73
N VAL A 324 10.99 22.81 15.87
CA VAL A 324 11.39 24.21 16.03
C VAL A 324 12.56 24.27 16.99
N THR A 325 13.47 25.21 16.76
CA THR A 325 14.60 25.46 17.66
C THR A 325 14.35 26.74 18.42
N LEU A 326 14.34 26.65 19.75
CA LEU A 326 14.04 27.76 20.66
C LEU A 326 15.25 28.05 21.57
N PRO A 327 15.51 29.32 21.91
CA PRO A 327 16.54 29.66 22.89
C PRO A 327 16.08 29.31 24.32
N ILE A 328 16.94 28.67 25.10
CA ILE A 328 16.68 28.35 26.52
C ILE A 328 16.79 29.65 27.34
N GLY A 329 15.86 29.87 28.28
CA GLY A 329 15.91 31.01 29.21
C GLY A 329 15.43 32.36 28.66
N SER A 330 14.77 32.41 27.49
CA SER A 330 14.15 33.65 27.00
C SER A 330 12.85 33.94 27.77
N SER A 331 12.94 34.75 28.83
CA SER A 331 11.81 35.08 29.72
C SER A 331 10.92 36.21 29.18
N ASN A 332 10.26 36.02 28.04
CA ASN A 332 9.09 36.83 27.73
C ASN A 332 7.87 36.15 28.35
N GLU A 333 7.10 36.85 29.18
CA GLU A 333 5.99 36.31 30.01
C GLU A 333 4.89 35.57 29.23
N ALA A 334 4.87 35.65 27.89
CA ALA A 334 3.94 34.94 27.02
C ALA A 334 4.46 33.58 26.50
N ARG A 335 5.79 33.34 26.51
CA ARG A 335 6.43 32.21 25.80
C ARG A 335 6.82 31.11 26.77
N TRP A 336 6.23 29.91 26.61
CA TRP A 336 6.65 28.74 27.38
C TRP A 336 7.91 28.09 26.77
N VAL A 337 9.04 28.19 27.48
CA VAL A 337 10.32 27.53 27.13
C VAL A 337 11.03 27.14 28.44
N PRO A 338 11.82 26.04 28.49
CA PRO A 338 12.64 25.74 29.66
C PRO A 338 13.53 26.92 30.08
N ASP A 339 13.57 27.20 31.38
CA ASP A 339 14.32 28.31 31.98
C ASP A 339 15.83 28.05 32.06
N SER A 340 16.24 26.79 31.92
CA SER A 340 17.60 26.33 32.13
C SER A 340 17.94 25.12 31.28
N HIS A 341 19.23 24.91 30.99
CA HIS A 341 19.67 23.72 30.25
C HIS A 341 19.38 22.42 31.01
N ARG A 342 19.34 22.48 32.35
CA ARG A 342 18.92 21.36 33.19
C ARG A 342 17.46 21.01 32.93
N ALA A 343 16.55 21.98 32.97
CA ALA A 343 15.14 21.76 32.67
C ALA A 343 14.93 21.25 31.24
N ALA A 344 15.72 21.72 30.28
CA ALA A 344 15.69 21.20 28.91
C ALA A 344 16.14 19.73 28.81
N LYS A 345 17.17 19.32 29.57
CA LYS A 345 17.63 17.92 29.65
C LYS A 345 16.62 17.01 30.36
N GLU A 346 15.94 17.52 31.38
CA GLU A 346 14.83 16.81 32.04
C GLU A 346 13.68 16.60 31.04
N LEU A 347 13.32 17.61 30.25
CA LEU A 347 12.31 17.47 29.20
C LEU A 347 12.71 16.49 28.08
N GLU A 348 13.97 16.51 27.66
CA GLU A 348 14.53 15.52 26.71
C GLU A 348 14.44 14.09 27.26
N SER A 349 14.64 13.89 28.57
CA SER A 349 14.50 12.56 29.17
C SER A 349 13.06 12.05 29.20
N LEU A 350 12.07 12.95 29.25
CA LEU A 350 10.64 12.61 29.23
C LEU A 350 10.14 12.36 27.80
N PHE A 351 10.72 13.04 26.81
CA PHE A 351 10.29 12.96 25.41
C PHE A 351 11.49 12.76 24.47
N PRO A 352 12.23 11.64 24.59
CA PRO A 352 13.53 11.45 23.94
C PRO A 352 13.48 11.46 22.41
N SER A 353 12.35 11.07 21.81
CA SER A 353 12.14 11.09 20.35
C SER A 353 11.61 12.43 19.82
N LEU A 354 11.14 13.33 20.68
CA LEU A 354 10.47 14.58 20.30
C LEU A 354 11.25 15.84 20.70
N VAL A 355 12.29 15.69 21.53
CA VAL A 355 13.07 16.78 22.10
C VAL A 355 14.56 16.48 21.98
N GLN A 356 15.33 17.49 21.61
CA GLN A 356 16.78 17.45 21.62
C GLN A 356 17.34 18.70 22.30
N ALA A 357 18.03 18.53 23.43
CA ALA A 357 18.56 19.64 24.21
C ALA A 357 20.04 19.89 23.92
N SER A 358 20.37 21.11 23.50
CA SER A 358 21.73 21.59 23.24
C SER A 358 22.10 22.75 24.16
N PRO A 359 23.39 23.10 24.30
CA PRO A 359 23.77 24.29 25.06
C PRO A 359 23.11 25.57 24.50
N GLY A 360 22.23 26.18 25.29
CA GLY A 360 21.54 27.43 24.94
C GLY A 360 20.30 27.29 24.04
N THR A 361 20.03 26.11 23.48
CA THR A 361 18.87 25.88 22.61
C THR A 361 18.19 24.53 22.87
N ILE A 362 16.91 24.47 22.56
CA ILE A 362 16.12 23.24 22.56
C ILE A 362 15.44 23.08 21.21
N LYS A 363 15.59 21.91 20.59
CA LYS A 363 14.86 21.52 19.40
C LYS A 363 13.69 20.63 19.85
N MET A 364 12.49 20.94 19.39
CA MET A 364 11.26 20.28 19.86
C MET A 364 10.27 20.11 18.72
N GLU A 365 9.54 19.00 18.71
CA GLU A 365 8.41 18.77 17.81
C GLU A 365 7.27 19.78 18.10
N GLN A 366 6.59 20.26 17.06
CA GLN A 366 5.63 21.35 17.14
C GLN A 366 4.31 20.99 17.83
N SER A 367 3.80 19.76 17.70
CA SER A 367 2.63 19.28 18.45
C SER A 367 2.93 19.21 19.95
N LEU A 368 4.12 18.72 20.33
CA LEU A 368 4.58 18.73 21.72
C LEU A 368 4.70 20.15 22.26
N LEU A 369 5.29 21.07 21.49
CA LEU A 369 5.39 22.48 21.89
C LEU A 369 4.00 23.12 22.07
N THR A 370 3.06 22.83 21.17
CA THR A 370 1.68 23.32 21.26
C THR A 370 1.01 22.79 22.53
N ALA A 371 1.16 21.49 22.82
CA ALA A 371 0.61 20.86 24.02
C ALA A 371 1.16 21.51 25.30
N LEU A 372 2.48 21.66 25.40
CA LEU A 372 3.13 22.21 26.58
C LEU A 372 2.78 23.69 26.77
N THR A 373 2.67 24.46 25.69
CA THR A 373 2.22 25.86 25.73
C THR A 373 0.76 25.95 26.21
N ALA A 374 -0.12 25.09 25.71
CA ALA A 374 -1.51 25.04 26.16
C ALA A 374 -1.61 24.66 27.65
N THR A 375 -0.86 23.65 28.09
CA THR A 375 -0.76 23.22 29.50
C THR A 375 -0.25 24.34 30.40
N HIS A 376 0.74 25.12 29.94
CA HIS A 376 1.23 26.29 30.67
C HIS A 376 0.12 27.33 30.92
N HIS A 377 -0.67 27.65 29.89
CA HIS A 377 -1.80 28.58 30.02
C HIS A 377 -2.98 28.00 30.82
N LEU A 378 -3.20 26.68 30.79
CA LEU A 378 -4.24 25.97 31.56
C LEU A 378 -3.91 25.86 33.06
N GLY A 379 -2.63 25.85 33.40
CA GLY A 379 -2.11 25.50 34.72
C GLY A 379 -1.84 23.99 34.85
N VAL A 380 -0.64 23.66 35.31
CA VAL A 380 -0.11 22.28 35.42
C VAL A 380 -0.87 21.37 36.41
N THR A 381 -1.66 21.94 37.32
CA THR A 381 -2.49 21.16 38.26
C THR A 381 -3.75 20.58 37.63
N ARG A 382 -4.03 20.92 36.36
CA ARG A 382 -5.27 20.56 35.65
C ARG A 382 -5.04 19.87 34.30
N SER A 383 -3.79 19.60 33.94
CA SER A 383 -3.45 18.97 32.66
C SER A 383 -2.16 18.15 32.74
N ARG A 384 -2.02 17.20 31.82
CA ARG A 384 -0.84 16.35 31.61
C ARG A 384 -0.60 16.20 30.12
N VAL A 385 0.66 16.09 29.73
CA VAL A 385 1.09 15.82 28.35
C VAL A 385 1.72 14.44 28.34
N MET A 386 1.29 13.59 27.41
CA MET A 386 1.72 12.19 27.29
C MET A 386 1.96 11.87 25.82
N CYS A 387 2.90 10.96 25.54
CA CYS A 387 3.00 10.35 24.22
C CYS A 387 1.89 9.32 24.03
N TRP A 388 1.61 8.95 22.77
CA TRP A 388 0.60 7.93 22.47
C TRP A 388 0.89 6.58 23.16
N PRO A 389 2.11 6.01 23.10
CA PRO A 389 2.39 4.72 23.75
C PRO A 389 2.12 4.73 25.26
N ASP A 390 2.50 5.81 25.97
CA ASP A 390 2.25 5.93 27.40
C ASP A 390 0.75 6.02 27.71
N LEU A 391 0.00 6.78 26.90
CA LEU A 391 -1.45 6.88 27.04
C LEU A 391 -2.11 5.52 26.76
N GLU A 392 -1.69 4.84 25.70
CA GLU A 392 -2.22 3.54 25.27
C GLU A 392 -2.03 2.47 26.36
N GLU A 393 -0.85 2.39 26.99
CA GLU A 393 -0.59 1.50 28.13
C GLU A 393 -1.60 1.75 29.26
N HIS A 394 -1.84 3.00 29.63
CA HIS A 394 -2.80 3.36 30.67
C HIS A 394 -4.28 3.15 30.27
N LEU A 395 -4.60 3.25 28.98
CA LEU A 395 -5.91 2.89 28.46
C LEU A 395 -6.12 1.38 28.53
N ASP A 396 -5.14 0.59 28.10
CA ASP A 396 -5.21 -0.87 28.09
C ASP A 396 -5.32 -1.44 29.50
N GLU A 397 -4.48 -0.96 30.43
CA GLU A 397 -4.46 -1.40 31.82
C GLU A 397 -5.61 -0.87 32.67
N SER A 398 -6.47 0.02 32.15
CA SER A 398 -7.51 0.72 32.93
C SER A 398 -6.95 1.61 34.06
N THR A 399 -5.69 2.05 33.97
CA THR A 399 -5.00 2.76 35.06
C THR A 399 -4.98 4.29 34.88
N LEU A 400 -5.45 4.82 33.75
CA LEU A 400 -5.36 6.25 33.41
C LEU A 400 -5.86 7.21 34.51
N HIS A 401 -7.03 6.96 35.10
CA HIS A 401 -7.55 7.82 36.18
C HIS A 401 -6.68 7.84 37.44
N ALA A 402 -6.12 6.69 37.79
CA ALA A 402 -5.24 6.56 38.95
C ALA A 402 -3.88 7.21 38.67
N HIS A 403 -3.35 7.02 37.45
CA HIS A 403 -2.12 7.64 36.99
C HIS A 403 -2.20 9.17 37.00
N LEU A 404 -3.33 9.73 36.54
CA LEU A 404 -3.56 11.18 36.52
C LEU A 404 -3.90 11.78 37.90
N GLU A 405 -3.96 10.96 38.96
CA GLU A 405 -4.31 11.37 40.32
C GLU A 405 -5.59 12.21 40.39
N LEU A 406 -6.63 11.81 39.63
CA LEU A 406 -7.85 12.62 39.52
C LEU A 406 -8.58 12.72 40.88
N PRO A 407 -9.11 13.91 41.26
CA PRO A 407 -9.68 14.14 42.59
C PRO A 407 -10.85 13.21 42.96
N ASN A 408 -11.59 12.71 41.96
CA ASN A 408 -12.61 11.68 42.12
C ASN A 408 -12.87 10.96 40.77
N PRO A 409 -13.46 9.74 40.78
CA PRO A 409 -13.74 8.96 39.58
C PRO A 409 -14.72 9.60 38.59
N ASP A 410 -15.50 10.61 39.00
CA ASP A 410 -16.48 11.31 38.17
C ASP A 410 -15.90 12.60 37.54
N THR A 411 -14.61 12.86 37.76
CA THR A 411 -13.92 14.05 37.23
C THR A 411 -13.90 13.97 35.70
N PRO A 412 -14.52 14.91 34.97
CA PRO A 412 -14.52 14.87 33.52
C PRO A 412 -13.09 14.97 32.98
N LEU A 413 -12.71 13.99 32.15
CA LEU A 413 -11.42 13.96 31.47
C LEU A 413 -11.60 14.32 30.00
N LEU A 414 -10.81 15.29 29.50
CA LEU A 414 -10.73 15.61 28.08
C LEU A 414 -9.36 15.16 27.56
N ILE A 415 -9.36 14.18 26.66
CA ILE A 415 -8.19 13.73 25.92
C ILE A 415 -8.08 14.57 24.65
N VAL A 416 -7.01 15.34 24.51
CA VAL A 416 -6.76 16.16 23.32
C VAL A 416 -5.68 15.49 22.50
N LEU A 417 -6.02 15.08 21.27
CA LEU A 417 -5.07 14.47 20.34
C LEU A 417 -4.50 15.55 19.43
N LEU A 418 -3.19 15.78 19.54
CA LEU A 418 -2.41 16.61 18.62
C LEU A 418 -1.48 15.68 17.85
N ASP A 419 -1.60 15.69 16.52
CA ASP A 419 -0.82 14.80 15.66
C ASP A 419 -0.45 15.52 14.37
N THR A 420 0.85 15.71 14.16
CA THR A 420 1.47 16.31 12.97
C THR A 420 2.11 15.26 12.06
N GLY A 421 2.03 13.97 12.43
CA GLY A 421 2.66 12.83 11.76
C GLY A 421 1.84 12.21 10.63
N PHE A 422 0.76 12.86 10.20
CA PHE A 422 -0.09 12.42 9.08
C PHE A 422 -0.58 10.97 9.21
N PRO A 423 -1.34 10.66 10.28
CA PRO A 423 -1.66 9.30 10.66
C PRO A 423 -2.46 8.53 9.60
N HIS A 424 -2.10 7.27 9.36
CA HIS A 424 -2.91 6.38 8.53
C HIS A 424 -4.30 6.14 9.14
N ARG A 425 -5.30 5.91 8.30
CA ARG A 425 -6.69 5.68 8.69
C ARG A 425 -6.85 4.61 9.77
N THR A 426 -6.12 3.50 9.65
CA THR A 426 -6.16 2.40 10.63
C THR A 426 -5.62 2.85 11.98
N MET A 427 -4.54 3.64 12.00
CA MET A 427 -4.00 4.18 13.25
C MET A 427 -5.02 5.10 13.92
N ILE A 428 -5.62 6.05 13.20
CA ILE A 428 -6.68 6.91 13.75
C ILE A 428 -7.77 6.04 14.41
N ARG A 429 -8.30 5.06 13.68
CA ARG A 429 -9.35 4.16 14.20
C ARG A 429 -8.94 3.43 15.46
N ASN A 430 -7.76 2.82 15.48
CA ASN A 430 -7.27 2.06 16.63
C ASN A 430 -7.17 2.96 17.87
N ARG A 431 -6.68 4.20 17.71
CA ARG A 431 -6.58 5.16 18.81
C ARG A 431 -7.94 5.50 19.42
N TYR A 432 -8.92 5.81 18.58
CA TYR A 432 -10.27 6.11 19.06
C TYR A 432 -10.96 4.86 19.64
N MET A 433 -10.72 3.68 19.09
CA MET A 433 -11.20 2.41 19.66
C MET A 433 -10.66 2.16 21.06
N ALA A 434 -9.36 2.34 21.29
CA ALA A 434 -8.74 2.18 22.62
C ALA A 434 -9.37 3.12 23.66
N ILE A 435 -9.61 4.38 23.27
CA ILE A 435 -10.30 5.37 24.12
C ILE A 435 -11.74 4.95 24.40
N ASP A 436 -12.48 4.46 23.40
CA ASP A 436 -13.86 4.02 23.58
C ASP A 436 -13.98 2.74 24.43
N GLU A 437 -13.04 1.80 24.30
CA GLU A 437 -12.96 0.62 25.17
C GLU A 437 -12.68 1.01 26.63
N TYR A 438 -11.82 2.00 26.84
CA TYR A 438 -11.61 2.57 28.18
C TYR A 438 -12.91 3.21 28.72
N ARG A 439 -13.61 4.02 27.90
CA ARG A 439 -14.89 4.64 28.27
C ARG A 439 -15.95 3.62 28.68
N GLN A 440 -16.02 2.49 27.99
CA GLN A 440 -16.94 1.40 28.31
C GLN A 440 -16.62 0.74 29.65
N ARG A 441 -15.33 0.61 30.00
CA ARG A 441 -14.88 0.10 31.30
C ARG A 441 -15.09 1.11 32.44
N HIS A 442 -15.15 2.40 32.13
CA HIS A 442 -15.31 3.50 33.10
C HIS A 442 -16.52 4.40 32.80
N PRO A 443 -17.77 3.91 32.78
CA PRO A 443 -18.94 4.68 32.32
C PRO A 443 -19.24 5.93 33.17
N ALA A 444 -18.78 5.99 34.42
CA ALA A 444 -18.93 7.14 35.31
C ALA A 444 -17.94 8.30 35.02
N SER A 445 -16.84 8.01 34.33
CA SER A 445 -15.67 8.90 34.19
C SER A 445 -15.82 10.11 33.26
N LYS A 446 -16.94 10.21 32.53
CA LYS A 446 -17.21 11.32 31.59
C LYS A 446 -16.02 11.68 30.68
N VAL A 447 -15.27 10.68 30.21
CA VAL A 447 -14.14 10.87 29.30
C VAL A 447 -14.65 11.35 27.94
N GLN A 448 -14.02 12.41 27.43
CA GLN A 448 -14.24 13.01 26.11
C GLN A 448 -12.92 13.02 25.33
N VAL A 449 -13.01 13.00 24.00
CA VAL A 449 -11.86 13.10 23.11
C VAL A 449 -12.06 14.24 22.13
N TYR A 450 -10.99 14.98 21.85
CA TYR A 450 -10.97 16.11 20.93
C TYR A 450 -9.72 16.08 20.03
N PRO A 451 -9.85 16.22 18.69
CA PRO A 451 -11.11 16.27 17.94
C PRO A 451 -11.91 14.95 18.07
N THR A 452 -13.16 14.95 17.63
CA THR A 452 -13.97 13.73 17.64
C THR A 452 -13.41 12.72 16.63
N GLN A 453 -13.73 11.43 16.77
CA GLN A 453 -13.34 10.42 15.78
C GLN A 453 -13.83 10.79 14.39
N HIS A 454 -15.06 11.29 14.29
CA HIS A 454 -15.68 11.69 13.03
C HIS A 454 -14.90 12.82 12.35
N GLU A 455 -14.48 13.84 13.11
CA GLU A 455 -13.66 14.92 12.58
C GLU A 455 -12.24 14.45 12.21
N ALA A 456 -11.60 13.60 13.02
CA ALA A 456 -10.28 13.06 12.70
C ALA A 456 -10.29 12.15 11.45
N GLU A 457 -11.33 11.33 11.28
CA GLU A 457 -11.52 10.55 10.06
C GLU A 457 -11.86 11.43 8.84
N ALA A 458 -12.52 12.58 9.06
CA ALA A 458 -12.83 13.54 8.01
C ALA A 458 -11.60 14.35 7.57
N ASP A 459 -10.71 14.74 8.49
CA ASP A 459 -9.47 15.47 8.16
C ASP A 459 -8.55 14.66 7.22
N GLY A 460 -8.54 13.33 7.39
CA GLY A 460 -7.85 12.44 6.46
C GLY A 460 -8.53 12.30 5.10
N GLN A 461 -9.81 12.68 4.94
CA GLN A 461 -10.60 12.55 3.72
C GLN A 461 -10.76 13.88 2.99
N LYS A 462 -10.26 13.97 1.75
CA LYS A 462 -10.33 15.21 0.96
C LYS A 462 -11.72 15.57 0.44
N LEU A 463 -12.55 14.57 0.14
CA LEU A 463 -13.83 14.80 -0.54
C LEU A 463 -14.87 15.56 0.31
N PRO A 464 -15.07 15.24 1.61
CA PRO A 464 -15.93 16.02 2.49
C PRO A 464 -15.54 17.51 2.53
N ASP A 465 -14.25 17.79 2.65
CA ASP A 465 -13.74 19.16 2.67
C ASP A 465 -13.96 19.89 1.35
N ILE A 466 -13.72 19.22 0.22
CA ILE A 466 -13.98 19.82 -1.10
C ILE A 466 -15.47 20.15 -1.26
N ARG A 467 -16.38 19.30 -0.78
CA ARG A 467 -17.83 19.59 -0.80
C ARG A 467 -18.19 20.78 0.08
N ALA A 468 -17.61 20.88 1.28
CA ALA A 468 -17.79 22.04 2.17
C ALA A 468 -17.28 23.33 1.50
N LEU A 469 -16.11 23.26 0.86
CA LEU A 469 -15.52 24.37 0.13
C LEU A 469 -16.33 24.76 -1.11
N ASP A 470 -16.87 23.81 -1.87
CA ASP A 470 -17.77 24.08 -3.01
C ASP A 470 -19.03 24.82 -2.53
N THR A 471 -19.58 24.40 -1.39
CA THR A 471 -20.74 25.07 -0.76
C THR A 471 -20.41 26.51 -0.37
N VAL A 472 -19.29 26.73 0.33
CA VAL A 472 -18.85 28.06 0.75
C VAL A 472 -18.54 28.95 -0.44
N SER A 473 -17.93 28.42 -1.49
CA SER A 473 -17.64 29.18 -2.71
C SER A 473 -18.91 29.59 -3.44
N LEU A 474 -19.93 28.73 -3.51
CA LEU A 474 -21.24 29.11 -4.05
C LEU A 474 -21.89 30.23 -3.22
N THR A 475 -21.86 30.12 -1.89
CA THR A 475 -22.41 31.15 -0.98
C THR A 475 -21.70 32.49 -1.11
N ASN A 476 -20.36 32.47 -1.21
CA ASN A 476 -19.55 33.68 -1.27
C ASN A 476 -19.42 34.24 -2.70
N GLY A 477 -19.89 33.53 -3.73
CA GLY A 477 -19.68 33.89 -5.13
C GLY A 477 -18.23 33.75 -5.59
N HIS A 478 -17.45 32.89 -4.94
CA HIS A 478 -16.05 32.62 -5.27
C HIS A 478 -15.94 31.53 -6.33
N TRP A 479 -14.88 31.61 -7.14
CA TRP A 479 -14.56 30.54 -8.09
C TRP A 479 -13.83 29.39 -7.39
N ARG A 480 -14.01 28.17 -7.90
CA ARG A 480 -13.21 26.98 -7.57
C ARG A 480 -12.97 26.14 -8.81
N PRO A 481 -11.87 25.37 -8.85
CA PRO A 481 -11.65 24.36 -9.87
C PRO A 481 -12.75 23.30 -9.83
N LYS A 482 -13.21 22.87 -11.00
CA LYS A 482 -14.25 21.86 -11.09
C LYS A 482 -13.76 20.51 -10.56
N THR A 483 -14.51 19.88 -9.65
CA THR A 483 -14.19 18.55 -9.11
C THR A 483 -15.12 17.50 -9.69
N CYS A 484 -14.59 16.37 -10.13
CA CYS A 484 -15.39 15.18 -10.40
C CYS A 484 -15.20 14.17 -9.27
N TYR A 485 -16.32 13.89 -8.58
CA TYR A 485 -16.37 13.06 -7.38
C TYR A 485 -16.33 11.55 -7.67
N GLY A 486 -16.44 11.13 -8.94
CA GLY A 486 -16.37 9.72 -9.34
C GLY A 486 -17.69 8.96 -9.33
N ASP A 487 -18.80 9.58 -8.92
CA ASP A 487 -20.08 8.91 -8.69
C ASP A 487 -21.02 8.90 -9.91
N GLU A 488 -20.75 9.72 -10.94
CA GLU A 488 -21.63 9.97 -12.08
C GLU A 488 -20.86 10.07 -13.42
N GLU A 489 -21.47 10.67 -14.45
CA GLU A 489 -20.76 11.06 -15.67
C GLU A 489 -19.59 11.99 -15.34
N CYS A 490 -18.44 11.72 -15.96
CA CYS A 490 -17.23 12.48 -15.68
C CYS A 490 -17.45 13.98 -15.95
N ALA A 491 -17.30 14.80 -14.91
CA ALA A 491 -17.51 16.24 -14.99
C ALA A 491 -16.37 16.97 -15.73
N LEU A 492 -15.29 16.26 -16.07
CA LEU A 492 -14.03 16.79 -16.60
C LEU A 492 -13.68 16.25 -18.01
N LEU A 493 -14.62 15.62 -18.74
CA LEU A 493 -14.38 14.94 -20.03
C LEU A 493 -13.63 15.75 -21.11
N ALA A 494 -13.64 17.08 -21.03
CA ALA A 494 -13.01 17.97 -22.00
C ALA A 494 -12.05 18.99 -21.34
N MET A 495 -11.55 18.69 -20.14
CA MET A 495 -10.72 19.58 -19.34
C MET A 495 -9.41 18.90 -18.95
N ALA A 496 -8.33 19.68 -18.85
CA ALA A 496 -7.12 19.19 -18.21
C ALA A 496 -7.43 18.91 -16.73
N ASP A 497 -7.08 17.73 -16.24
CA ASP A 497 -7.39 17.28 -14.90
C ASP A 497 -6.14 16.80 -14.15
N PHE A 498 -6.29 16.68 -12.84
CA PHE A 498 -5.26 16.18 -11.95
C PHE A 498 -5.88 15.17 -10.97
N PRO A 499 -5.46 13.89 -11.01
CA PRO A 499 -5.99 12.88 -10.10
C PRO A 499 -5.40 13.04 -8.70
N LYS A 500 -6.26 12.89 -7.69
CA LYS A 500 -5.92 12.98 -6.26
C LYS A 500 -6.50 11.76 -5.54
N ARG A 501 -5.75 11.22 -4.56
CA ARG A 501 -6.27 10.21 -3.63
C ARG A 501 -7.31 10.86 -2.72
N SER A 502 -8.38 10.14 -2.40
CA SER A 502 -9.38 10.61 -1.43
C SER A 502 -8.83 10.70 -0.01
N TRP A 503 -7.76 9.96 0.32
CA TRP A 503 -7.02 10.09 1.58
C TRP A 503 -5.56 10.46 1.32
N SER A 504 -5.04 11.52 1.96
CA SER A 504 -3.60 11.79 2.00
C SER A 504 -3.27 12.87 3.04
N GLY A 505 -2.23 12.67 3.86
CA GLY A 505 -1.73 13.69 4.78
C GLY A 505 -0.58 14.56 4.24
N CYS A 506 0.13 14.16 3.18
CA CYS A 506 1.22 14.97 2.62
C CYS A 506 1.37 14.84 1.10
N SER A 507 1.95 15.86 0.46
CA SER A 507 2.07 16.01 -1.01
C SER A 507 2.96 14.97 -1.71
N GLY A 508 3.61 14.07 -0.95
CA GLY A 508 4.60 13.10 -1.44
C GLY A 508 4.06 11.97 -2.33
N HIS A 509 2.77 11.96 -2.67
CA HIS A 509 2.13 10.85 -3.38
C HIS A 509 1.43 11.24 -4.68
N THR A 510 1.83 12.35 -5.31
CA THR A 510 1.39 12.74 -6.65
C THR A 510 2.30 12.12 -7.71
N GLY A 511 1.99 10.89 -8.13
CA GLY A 511 2.76 10.16 -9.13
C GLY A 511 1.99 9.92 -10.43
N ALA A 512 2.44 10.52 -11.53
CA ALA A 512 2.00 10.23 -12.91
C ALA A 512 2.41 8.81 -13.42
N LYS A 513 2.86 7.91 -12.52
CA LYS A 513 3.52 6.64 -12.88
C LYS A 513 2.64 5.39 -12.78
N THR A 514 1.41 5.52 -12.27
CA THR A 514 0.36 4.50 -12.37
C THR A 514 -0.94 5.21 -12.69
N LYS A 515 -1.58 4.96 -13.85
CA LYS A 515 -2.90 5.55 -14.14
C LYS A 515 -3.88 5.11 -13.04
N PRO A 516 -4.40 6.02 -12.20
CA PRO A 516 -5.34 5.64 -11.17
C PRO A 516 -6.67 5.21 -11.82
N GLN A 517 -7.32 4.20 -11.27
CA GLN A 517 -8.62 3.71 -11.73
C GLN A 517 -9.71 4.67 -11.20
N LEU A 518 -9.99 5.72 -11.97
CA LEU A 518 -11.08 6.68 -11.69
C LEU A 518 -12.44 5.99 -11.89
N ARG A 519 -13.36 6.18 -10.95
CA ARG A 519 -14.68 5.51 -10.96
C ARG A 519 -15.73 6.20 -11.83
N CYS A 520 -15.47 7.44 -12.28
CA CYS A 520 -16.39 8.19 -13.14
C CYS A 520 -16.56 7.54 -14.52
N ARG A 521 -17.74 7.68 -15.13
CA ARG A 521 -18.03 7.12 -16.46
C ARG A 521 -17.47 8.01 -17.57
N GLN A 522 -16.71 7.43 -18.49
CA GLN A 522 -16.44 8.03 -19.80
C GLN A 522 -17.53 7.58 -20.78
N SER A 523 -18.09 8.51 -21.57
CA SER A 523 -19.22 8.24 -22.46
C SER A 523 -18.98 6.98 -23.32
N HIS A 524 -19.92 6.04 -23.28
CA HIS A 524 -19.97 4.75 -24.02
C HIS A 524 -19.07 3.58 -23.56
N GLN A 525 -19.03 3.25 -22.26
CA GLN A 525 -18.69 1.90 -21.82
C GLN A 525 -19.86 1.22 -21.10
N PRO A 526 -20.17 -0.06 -21.41
CA PRO A 526 -21.22 -0.81 -20.73
C PRO A 526 -20.82 -1.12 -19.29
N THR A 527 -21.84 -1.26 -18.44
CA THR A 527 -21.75 -1.51 -17.01
C THR A 527 -20.81 -2.67 -16.70
N LEU A 528 -19.64 -2.40 -16.12
CA LEU A 528 -18.95 -3.42 -15.33
C LEU A 528 -19.88 -3.73 -14.16
N THR A 529 -20.40 -4.96 -14.15
CA THR A 529 -21.20 -5.50 -13.05
C THR A 529 -20.44 -5.30 -11.75
N ALA A 530 -21.13 -4.71 -10.77
CA ALA A 530 -20.65 -4.53 -9.41
C ALA A 530 -20.42 -5.91 -8.76
N GLN A 531 -19.30 -6.55 -9.05
CA GLN A 531 -18.86 -7.76 -8.38
C GLN A 531 -17.33 -7.85 -8.43
N ALA A 532 -16.78 -7.80 -7.21
CA ALA A 532 -15.39 -7.99 -6.80
C ALA A 532 -14.39 -6.89 -7.20
N GLU A 533 -14.10 -5.98 -6.26
CA GLU A 533 -12.81 -5.27 -6.11
C GLU A 533 -12.88 -4.47 -4.78
N SER A 534 -12.52 -5.10 -3.66
CA SER A 534 -11.23 -4.98 -2.93
C SER A 534 -10.96 -3.58 -2.38
N ASP A 535 -10.57 -3.49 -1.10
CA ASP A 535 -10.27 -2.33 -0.25
C ASP A 535 -9.26 -1.28 -0.77
N LYS A 536 -9.27 -0.94 -2.07
CA LYS A 536 -8.46 0.14 -2.65
C LYS A 536 -9.14 1.48 -2.40
N GLU A 537 -8.40 2.41 -1.81
CA GLU A 537 -8.84 3.79 -1.57
C GLU A 537 -9.33 4.47 -2.86
N PRO A 538 -10.50 5.14 -2.82
CA PRO A 538 -11.03 5.80 -4.00
C PRO A 538 -10.14 6.99 -4.41
N TRP A 539 -10.06 7.21 -5.73
CA TRP A 539 -9.43 8.39 -6.33
C TRP A 539 -10.53 9.31 -6.88
N PHE A 540 -10.29 10.62 -6.80
CA PHE A 540 -11.07 11.64 -7.48
C PHE A 540 -10.15 12.46 -8.38
N HIS A 541 -10.72 13.31 -9.23
CA HIS A 541 -9.94 14.20 -10.07
C HIS A 541 -10.58 15.57 -10.16
N GLN A 542 -9.73 16.59 -10.31
CA GLN A 542 -10.11 17.99 -10.28
C GLN A 542 -9.47 18.71 -11.46
N GLU A 543 -10.12 19.75 -11.96
CA GLU A 543 -9.59 20.67 -12.97
C GLU A 543 -8.15 21.09 -12.59
N PHE A 544 -7.24 20.96 -13.56
CA PHE A 544 -5.85 21.31 -13.38
C PHE A 544 -5.70 22.83 -13.26
N VAL A 545 -4.99 23.29 -12.22
CA VAL A 545 -4.69 24.70 -11.98
C VAL A 545 -3.18 24.89 -11.95
N GLU A 546 -2.66 25.62 -12.94
CA GLU A 546 -1.22 25.86 -13.10
C GLU A 546 -0.61 26.61 -11.90
N PHE A 547 -1.36 27.50 -11.25
CA PHE A 547 -0.85 28.19 -10.06
C PHE A 547 -0.42 27.19 -8.97
N LEU A 548 -1.21 26.13 -8.72
CA LEU A 548 -0.92 25.12 -7.70
C LEU A 548 0.29 24.23 -8.05
N SER A 549 0.70 24.14 -9.32
CA SER A 549 1.90 23.38 -9.69
C SER A 549 3.19 24.14 -9.39
N THR A 550 3.10 25.44 -9.12
CA THR A 550 4.26 26.31 -8.90
C THR A 550 4.27 26.91 -7.51
N MET A 551 3.12 27.29 -6.94
CA MET A 551 3.04 27.93 -5.63
C MET A 551 1.66 27.86 -4.96
N GLU A 552 1.64 28.10 -3.65
CA GLU A 552 0.41 28.12 -2.83
C GLU A 552 0.59 29.01 -1.59
N PHE A 553 -0.45 29.76 -1.22
CA PHE A 553 -0.48 30.54 0.01
C PHE A 553 -1.10 29.69 1.14
N ARG A 554 -0.36 29.46 2.22
CA ARG A 554 -0.80 28.75 3.41
C ARG A 554 -1.15 29.77 4.50
N VAL A 555 -2.43 29.95 4.76
CA VAL A 555 -2.94 30.97 5.70
C VAL A 555 -3.38 30.29 6.99
N PHE A 556 -2.65 30.57 8.07
CA PHE A 556 -2.91 30.06 9.40
C PHE A 556 -3.87 31.01 10.11
N ILE A 557 -5.01 30.50 10.55
CA ILE A 557 -6.10 31.27 11.15
C ILE A 557 -6.40 30.71 12.54
N THR A 558 -6.48 31.59 13.52
CA THR A 558 -6.92 31.29 14.89
C THR A 558 -8.21 32.04 15.17
N THR A 559 -8.99 31.61 16.15
CA THR A 559 -10.14 32.39 16.62
C THR A 559 -9.78 33.19 17.88
N ARG A 560 -10.38 34.37 18.02
CA ARG A 560 -10.31 35.20 19.23
C ARG A 560 -11.70 35.54 19.75
N PRO A 561 -11.88 35.76 21.07
CA PRO A 561 -13.15 36.26 21.61
C PRO A 561 -13.58 37.57 20.92
N SER A 562 -14.84 37.63 20.47
CA SER A 562 -15.41 38.79 19.78
C SER A 562 -16.92 38.84 20.00
N SER A 563 -17.46 39.98 20.44
CA SER A 563 -18.89 40.14 20.72
C SER A 563 -19.77 40.10 19.46
N ASP A 564 -19.21 40.46 18.31
CA ASP A 564 -19.85 40.43 16.97
C ASP A 564 -19.51 39.15 16.19
N GLY A 565 -18.70 38.26 16.76
CA GLY A 565 -18.23 37.05 16.11
C GLY A 565 -19.18 35.87 16.23
N LEU A 566 -19.13 34.93 15.27
CA LEU A 566 -19.91 33.70 15.32
C LEU A 566 -19.56 32.90 16.58
N ARG A 567 -20.58 32.53 17.36
CA ARG A 567 -20.44 31.86 18.67
C ARG A 567 -19.51 32.63 19.63
N GLY A 568 -19.52 33.95 19.55
CA GLY A 568 -18.72 34.83 20.41
C GLY A 568 -17.23 34.88 20.03
N ARG A 569 -16.88 34.45 18.81
CA ARG A 569 -15.48 34.42 18.34
C ARG A 569 -15.36 34.79 16.87
N LYS A 570 -14.21 35.37 16.52
CA LYS A 570 -13.90 35.81 15.16
C LYS A 570 -12.52 35.30 14.73
N GLY A 571 -12.40 34.92 13.47
CA GLY A 571 -11.15 34.51 12.86
C GLY A 571 -10.13 35.66 12.81
N HIS A 572 -8.88 35.31 12.99
CA HIS A 572 -7.73 36.20 12.89
C HIS A 572 -6.60 35.47 12.17
N VAL A 573 -6.08 36.06 11.10
CA VAL A 573 -4.91 35.52 10.40
C VAL A 573 -3.71 35.66 11.32
N LEU A 574 -3.18 34.52 11.75
CA LEU A 574 -1.99 34.43 12.59
C LEU A 574 -0.73 34.60 11.74
N ARG A 575 -0.69 33.92 10.59
CA ARG A 575 0.46 33.95 9.68
C ARG A 575 0.04 33.56 8.26
N VAL A 576 0.74 34.09 7.27
CA VAL A 576 0.69 33.61 5.89
C VAL A 576 2.07 33.08 5.53
N CYS A 577 2.11 31.94 4.85
CA CYS A 577 3.31 31.38 4.27
C CYS A 577 3.11 31.18 2.77
N LEU A 578 4.13 31.44 1.97
CA LEU A 578 4.14 31.14 0.54
C LEU A 578 5.02 29.92 0.30
N THR A 579 4.43 28.84 -0.22
CA THR A 579 5.19 27.69 -0.69
C THR A 579 5.42 27.77 -2.19
N ARG A 580 6.63 27.47 -2.65
CA ARG A 580 7.03 27.44 -4.08
C ARG A 580 7.77 26.14 -4.39
N VAL A 581 7.62 25.63 -5.61
CA VAL A 581 8.39 24.49 -6.10
C VAL A 581 9.70 25.01 -6.72
N SER A 582 10.84 24.57 -6.19
CA SER A 582 12.18 24.91 -6.72
C SER A 582 12.50 24.18 -8.04
N ASP A 583 13.52 24.64 -8.75
CA ASP A 583 13.97 24.06 -10.03
C ASP A 583 14.39 22.57 -9.93
N VAL A 584 14.72 22.11 -8.73
CA VAL A 584 15.06 20.69 -8.42
C VAL A 584 13.87 19.89 -7.89
N GLY A 585 12.66 20.47 -7.90
CA GLY A 585 11.41 19.83 -7.50
C GLY A 585 11.12 19.83 -6.00
N ALA A 586 11.94 20.50 -5.17
CA ALA A 586 11.72 20.59 -3.72
C ALA A 586 10.80 21.78 -3.37
N THR A 587 9.86 21.57 -2.42
CA THR A 587 8.99 22.65 -1.92
C THR A 587 9.72 23.52 -0.90
N GLU A 588 9.93 24.78 -1.28
CA GLU A 588 10.42 25.84 -0.41
C GLU A 588 9.24 26.56 0.24
N ALA A 589 9.41 27.03 1.48
CA ALA A 589 8.38 27.78 2.20
C ALA A 589 9.00 29.03 2.83
N MET A 590 8.32 30.16 2.73
CA MET A 590 8.81 31.45 3.22
C MET A 590 7.68 32.35 3.71
N SER A 591 8.01 33.32 4.57
CA SER A 591 7.11 34.44 4.88
C SER A 591 7.09 35.41 3.69
N PRO A 592 5.95 35.61 3.01
CA PRO A 592 5.88 36.50 1.85
C PRO A 592 5.96 37.98 2.25
N THR A 593 6.71 38.75 1.48
CA THR A 593 6.71 40.23 1.53
C THR A 593 5.62 40.82 0.64
N GLU A 594 5.31 42.12 0.77
CA GLU A 594 4.41 42.80 -0.19
C GLU A 594 4.88 42.68 -1.65
N THR A 595 6.19 42.60 -1.88
CA THR A 595 6.74 42.36 -3.22
C THR A 595 6.41 40.94 -3.72
N ASP A 596 6.41 39.94 -2.84
CA ASP A 596 6.02 38.57 -3.20
C ASP A 596 4.54 38.46 -3.53
N TYR A 597 3.68 39.10 -2.73
CA TYR A 597 2.24 39.16 -3.03
C TYR A 597 2.01 39.85 -4.38
N ALA A 598 2.65 41.00 -4.61
CA ALA A 598 2.52 41.76 -5.85
C ALA A 598 3.01 40.97 -7.08
N ALA A 599 4.06 40.16 -6.93
CA ALA A 599 4.54 39.26 -7.99
C ALA A 599 3.51 38.19 -8.35
N CYS A 600 2.68 37.76 -7.41
CA CYS A 600 1.53 36.89 -7.64
C CYS A 600 0.27 37.65 -8.10
N GLY A 601 0.32 38.99 -8.20
CA GLY A 601 -0.78 39.86 -8.58
C GLY A 601 -1.79 40.16 -7.46
N PHE A 602 -1.40 39.98 -6.19
CA PHE A 602 -2.25 40.22 -5.02
C PHE A 602 -1.57 41.17 -4.02
N SER A 603 -2.33 41.68 -3.06
CA SER A 603 -1.79 42.27 -1.82
C SER A 603 -1.93 41.29 -0.65
N SER A 604 -1.21 41.52 0.45
CA SER A 604 -1.45 40.75 1.69
C SER A 604 -2.90 40.85 2.17
N ASN A 605 -3.53 42.01 1.98
CA ASN A 605 -4.92 42.24 2.36
C ASN A 605 -5.90 41.40 1.53
N ASP A 606 -5.63 41.21 0.24
CA ASP A 606 -6.49 40.38 -0.62
C ASP A 606 -6.50 38.93 -0.14
N ILE A 607 -5.31 38.37 0.14
CA ILE A 607 -5.16 37.00 0.65
C ILE A 607 -5.81 36.85 2.03
N CYS A 608 -5.51 37.75 2.97
CA CYS A 608 -6.04 37.68 4.33
C CYS A 608 -7.56 37.86 4.37
N SER A 609 -8.11 38.82 3.62
CA SER A 609 -9.56 39.08 3.59
C SER A 609 -10.32 37.92 2.98
N PHE A 610 -9.82 37.37 1.86
CA PHE A 610 -10.39 36.20 1.21
C PHE A 610 -10.37 34.98 2.15
N ALA A 611 -9.24 34.73 2.82
CA ALA A 611 -9.09 33.62 3.75
C ALA A 611 -10.06 33.73 4.93
N LEU A 612 -10.18 34.92 5.56
CA LEU A 612 -11.09 35.14 6.68
C LEU A 612 -12.56 35.01 6.25
N GLN A 613 -12.93 35.49 5.07
CA GLN A 613 -14.29 35.34 4.56
C GLN A 613 -14.64 33.86 4.34
N CYS A 614 -13.73 33.07 3.75
CA CYS A 614 -13.95 31.64 3.57
C CYS A 614 -14.00 30.90 4.91
N PHE A 615 -13.11 31.24 5.84
CA PHE A 615 -13.06 30.66 7.19
C PHE A 615 -14.36 30.90 7.96
N GLU A 616 -14.89 32.13 7.97
CA GLU A 616 -16.15 32.41 8.67
C GLU A 616 -17.33 31.69 8.00
N SER A 617 -17.38 31.65 6.67
CA SER A 617 -18.42 30.88 5.95
C SER A 617 -18.35 29.38 6.24
N LEU A 618 -17.15 28.79 6.31
CA LEU A 618 -16.97 27.38 6.73
C LEU A 618 -17.51 27.15 8.14
N ARG A 619 -17.24 28.05 9.08
CA ARG A 619 -17.77 27.98 10.46
C ARG A 619 -19.29 28.09 10.53
N THR A 620 -19.97 28.68 9.53
CA THR A 620 -21.45 28.73 9.50
C THR A 620 -22.10 27.40 9.14
N LEU A 621 -21.37 26.46 8.50
CA LEU A 621 -21.91 25.16 8.09
C LEU A 621 -22.32 24.28 9.27
N GLN A 622 -21.73 24.50 10.46
CA GLN A 622 -21.97 23.70 11.68
C GLN A 622 -21.83 22.19 11.47
N SER A 623 -20.92 21.78 10.59
CA SER A 623 -20.62 20.38 10.30
C SER A 623 -19.75 19.79 11.40
N GLU A 624 -20.04 18.56 11.82
CA GLU A 624 -19.26 17.84 12.84
C GLU A 624 -17.83 17.57 12.36
N GLU A 625 -17.64 17.45 11.04
CA GLU A 625 -16.35 17.29 10.36
C GLU A 625 -15.45 18.54 10.42
N LEU A 626 -16.00 19.70 10.82
CA LEU A 626 -15.30 20.99 10.89
C LEU A 626 -15.46 21.65 12.27
N ALA A 627 -15.82 20.87 13.30
CA ALA A 627 -16.11 21.38 14.63
C ALA A 627 -14.90 22.10 15.27
N SER A 628 -13.67 21.70 14.94
CA SER A 628 -12.45 22.28 15.48
C SER A 628 -12.04 23.63 14.87
N LEU A 629 -12.75 24.11 13.84
CA LEU A 629 -12.56 25.47 13.33
C LEU A 629 -12.86 26.55 14.39
N GLU A 630 -13.51 26.20 15.50
CA GLU A 630 -13.66 27.07 16.66
C GLU A 630 -12.33 27.41 17.34
N VAL A 631 -11.29 26.61 17.13
CA VAL A 631 -9.92 26.91 17.54
C VAL A 631 -9.18 27.59 16.39
N GLY A 632 -9.21 26.99 15.21
CA GLY A 632 -8.58 27.52 14.00
C GLY A 632 -8.29 26.46 12.94
N CYS A 633 -7.55 26.84 11.90
CA CYS A 633 -7.08 25.95 10.85
C CYS A 633 -5.94 26.58 10.02
N ARG A 634 -5.42 25.80 9.07
CA ARG A 634 -4.66 26.32 7.92
C ARG A 634 -5.52 26.18 6.66
N LEU A 635 -5.64 27.25 5.90
CA LEU A 635 -6.23 27.23 4.56
C LEU A 635 -5.11 27.33 3.52
N ASP A 636 -5.06 26.36 2.63
CA ASP A 636 -4.14 26.40 1.50
C ASP A 636 -4.85 27.02 0.30
N ILE A 637 -4.33 28.12 -0.24
CA ILE A 637 -5.01 29.03 -1.16
C ILE A 637 -4.20 29.14 -2.45
N GLY A 638 -4.89 28.86 -3.57
CA GLY A 638 -4.38 29.08 -4.92
C GLY A 638 -5.15 30.17 -5.65
N ALA A 639 -4.76 30.41 -6.90
CA ALA A 639 -5.47 31.27 -7.83
C ALA A 639 -5.63 30.57 -9.19
N ASP A 640 -6.64 30.94 -9.99
CA ASP A 640 -6.71 30.44 -11.37
C ASP A 640 -5.54 30.93 -12.24
N LYS A 641 -5.04 32.13 -11.95
CA LYS A 641 -3.84 32.75 -12.53
C LYS A 641 -3.34 33.88 -11.62
N PRO A 642 -2.11 34.39 -11.80
CA PRO A 642 -1.64 35.58 -11.08
C PRO A 642 -2.59 36.78 -11.24
N GLY A 643 -2.97 37.40 -10.12
CA GLY A 643 -3.96 38.49 -10.05
C GLY A 643 -5.39 38.09 -10.45
N GLY A 644 -5.66 36.79 -10.52
CA GLY A 644 -6.95 36.21 -10.87
C GLY A 644 -7.85 35.96 -9.67
N ARG A 645 -8.66 34.91 -9.76
CA ARG A 645 -9.66 34.52 -8.76
C ARG A 645 -9.01 33.56 -7.76
N LEU A 646 -9.06 33.91 -6.48
CA LEU A 646 -8.59 33.08 -5.38
C LEU A 646 -9.56 31.93 -5.07
N PHE A 647 -9.01 30.80 -4.63
CA PHE A 647 -9.77 29.67 -4.11
C PHE A 647 -8.98 28.92 -3.03
N VAL A 648 -9.67 28.28 -2.09
CA VAL A 648 -9.04 27.45 -1.05
C VAL A 648 -8.85 26.02 -1.57
N ASN A 649 -7.65 25.56 -1.85
CA ASN A 649 -7.42 24.19 -2.31
C ASN A 649 -7.63 23.13 -1.20
N GLU A 650 -7.14 23.37 0.02
CA GLU A 650 -7.15 22.41 1.13
C GLU A 650 -7.42 23.08 2.49
N ILE A 651 -8.04 22.33 3.42
CA ILE A 651 -8.23 22.72 4.82
C ILE A 651 -7.41 21.74 5.67
N THR A 652 -6.63 22.24 6.62
CA THR A 652 -5.97 21.41 7.65
C THR A 652 -6.43 21.90 9.02
N ARG A 653 -7.00 21.01 9.85
CA ARG A 653 -7.47 21.39 11.20
C ARG A 653 -6.29 21.82 12.05
N TRP A 654 -6.55 22.68 13.04
CA TRP A 654 -5.50 23.26 13.88
C TRP A 654 -4.56 22.22 14.51
N SER A 655 -5.10 21.07 14.95
CA SER A 655 -4.36 19.99 15.63
C SER A 655 -3.27 19.34 14.79
N GLY A 656 -3.35 19.47 13.46
CA GLY A 656 -2.31 19.05 12.50
C GLY A 656 -1.73 20.22 11.69
N ALA A 657 -2.21 21.44 11.89
CA ALA A 657 -1.88 22.58 11.06
C ALA A 657 -0.47 23.11 11.29
N HIS A 658 0.14 22.88 12.46
CA HIS A 658 1.36 23.55 12.92
C HIS A 658 2.55 23.43 11.95
N TYR A 659 2.59 22.35 11.15
CA TYR A 659 3.57 22.10 10.08
C TYR A 659 3.90 23.38 9.28
N TYR A 660 5.18 23.64 9.02
CA TYR A 660 5.80 24.87 8.46
C TYR A 660 6.23 25.98 9.44
N SER A 661 5.99 25.87 10.76
CA SER A 661 6.34 26.95 11.70
C SER A 661 7.83 27.37 11.65
N HIS A 662 8.76 26.43 11.49
CA HIS A 662 10.19 26.73 11.34
C HIS A 662 10.57 27.42 10.02
N LYS A 663 9.77 27.26 8.95
CA LYS A 663 10.07 27.83 7.62
C LYS A 663 9.45 29.22 7.43
N CYS A 664 8.36 29.52 8.14
CA CYS A 664 7.54 30.71 7.91
C CYS A 664 7.58 31.73 9.07
N SER A 665 8.42 31.51 10.08
CA SER A 665 8.60 32.41 11.22
C SER A 665 10.09 32.60 11.57
N PRO A 666 10.82 33.48 10.85
CA PRO A 666 12.26 33.68 11.06
C PRO A 666 12.61 34.27 12.45
N ASP A 667 11.72 35.05 13.07
CA ASP A 667 11.97 35.69 14.37
C ASP A 667 11.57 34.82 15.58
N SER A 668 10.62 33.89 15.40
CA SER A 668 10.04 33.07 16.47
C SER A 668 9.35 31.84 15.90
N GLN A 669 10.10 30.73 15.76
CA GLN A 669 9.65 29.50 15.10
C GLN A 669 8.43 28.81 15.77
N ASP A 670 7.95 29.31 16.89
CA ASP A 670 6.85 28.79 17.71
C ASP A 670 5.54 29.59 17.60
N SER A 671 5.51 30.75 16.93
CA SER A 671 4.34 31.64 16.95
C SER A 671 3.04 30.96 16.50
N ILE A 672 3.13 29.99 15.59
CA ILE A 672 1.98 29.19 15.13
C ILE A 672 1.50 28.24 16.22
N CYS A 673 2.42 27.57 16.92
CA CYS A 673 2.14 26.69 18.04
C CYS A 673 1.47 27.47 19.20
N GLU A 674 2.06 28.62 19.56
CA GLU A 674 1.53 29.50 20.61
C GLU A 674 0.14 30.02 20.26
N GLY A 675 -0.08 30.53 19.04
CA GLY A 675 -1.37 31.08 18.63
C GLY A 675 -2.51 30.07 18.70
N PHE A 676 -2.26 28.83 18.25
CA PHE A 676 -3.25 27.76 18.34
C PHE A 676 -3.45 27.27 19.78
N ALA A 677 -2.39 27.13 20.58
CA ALA A 677 -2.49 26.80 22.00
C ALA A 677 -3.38 27.82 22.74
N VAL A 678 -3.12 29.12 22.56
CA VAL A 678 -3.91 30.20 23.16
C VAL A 678 -5.37 30.14 22.69
N ALA A 679 -5.62 29.95 21.39
CA ALA A 679 -6.97 29.86 20.85
C ALA A 679 -7.75 28.66 21.42
N PHE A 680 -7.09 27.51 21.55
CA PHE A 680 -7.65 26.30 22.16
C PHE A 680 -8.03 26.55 23.62
N VAL A 681 -7.10 27.10 24.40
CA VAL A 681 -7.31 27.40 25.82
C VAL A 681 -8.45 28.41 26.00
N ASP A 682 -8.49 29.47 25.19
CA ASP A 682 -9.56 30.48 25.23
C ASP A 682 -10.94 29.89 24.87
N TRP A 683 -11.00 28.89 23.99
CA TRP A 683 -12.26 28.22 23.61
C TRP A 683 -12.77 27.29 24.72
N PHE A 684 -11.89 26.45 25.28
CA PHE A 684 -12.29 25.44 26.28
C PHE A 684 -12.42 25.99 27.71
N LEU A 685 -11.66 27.02 28.12
CA LEU A 685 -11.67 27.51 29.50
C LEU A 685 -12.73 28.58 29.81
N ARG A 686 -13.01 29.52 28.91
CA ARG A 686 -13.90 30.66 29.23
C ARG A 686 -15.36 30.28 29.55
N PRO A 687 -15.96 29.22 28.98
CA PRO A 687 -17.29 28.77 29.42
C PRO A 687 -17.37 28.37 30.90
N TYR A 688 -16.25 27.91 31.49
CA TYR A 688 -16.17 27.45 32.88
C TYR A 688 -15.83 28.55 33.89
N ILE A 689 -15.22 29.65 33.45
CA ILE A 689 -14.92 30.82 34.31
C ILE A 689 -16.13 31.75 34.40
N ALA A 690 -16.86 31.97 33.30
CA ALA A 690 -18.04 32.84 33.28
C ALA A 690 -19.23 32.32 34.12
N THR A 691 -19.25 31.03 34.46
CA THR A 691 -20.29 30.41 35.29
C THR A 691 -19.98 30.42 36.79
N LYS A 692 -18.76 30.82 37.22
CA LYS A 692 -18.37 30.83 38.65
C LYS A 692 -18.19 32.21 39.30
N ASP A 693 -18.33 33.31 38.57
CA ASP A 693 -18.23 34.68 39.12
C ASP A 693 -19.59 35.35 39.38
N ILE A 694 -20.63 34.58 39.73
CA ILE A 694 -21.82 35.12 40.40
C ILE A 694 -22.05 34.35 41.71
N CYS A 695 -21.08 34.41 42.62
CA CYS A 695 -21.30 34.19 44.06
C CYS A 695 -20.36 35.11 44.83
N THR A 696 -20.96 36.16 45.36
CA THR A 696 -20.44 37.17 46.29
C THR A 696 -19.42 36.66 47.32
N GLY A 697 -18.32 37.39 47.51
CA GLY A 697 -17.56 37.34 48.78
C GLY A 697 -16.11 37.81 48.68
N ASN A 698 -15.82 38.96 49.29
CA ASN A 698 -14.48 39.52 49.53
C ASN A 698 -13.44 38.47 49.98
N GLY A 699 -12.27 38.44 49.33
CA GLY A 699 -11.09 37.70 49.81
C GLY A 699 -9.87 37.97 48.95
N GLY A 700 -8.86 38.62 49.53
CA GLY A 700 -7.73 39.21 48.82
C GLY A 700 -6.65 38.24 48.32
N TRP A 701 -5.75 38.82 47.55
CA TRP A 701 -4.45 38.29 47.16
C TRP A 701 -3.54 38.16 48.39
N GLU A 702 -3.70 37.10 49.19
CA GLU A 702 -2.68 36.68 50.16
C GLU A 702 -2.60 35.15 50.19
N GLY A 703 -1.54 34.64 49.57
CA GLY A 703 -1.27 33.21 49.48
C GLY A 703 -0.01 32.87 48.70
N VAL A 704 1.03 33.72 48.77
CA VAL A 704 2.39 33.36 48.34
C VAL A 704 2.97 32.44 49.43
N GLY A 705 2.59 31.18 49.37
CA GLY A 705 3.19 30.10 50.16
C GLY A 705 4.49 29.66 49.51
N LYS A 706 5.60 29.97 50.19
CA LYS A 706 6.94 29.43 49.93
C LYS A 706 6.90 27.90 49.95
N ASP A 707 7.08 27.30 48.78
CA ASP A 707 7.78 26.02 48.60
C ASP A 707 8.25 25.94 47.14
N LEU A 708 9.37 26.62 46.85
CA LEU A 708 10.12 26.45 45.61
C LEU A 708 10.99 25.20 45.75
N GLY A 709 10.35 24.05 45.58
CA GLY A 709 10.98 22.73 45.55
C GLY A 709 10.67 22.00 44.24
N GLY A 710 11.14 22.55 43.11
CA GLY A 710 11.13 21.94 41.78
C GLY A 710 9.75 21.83 41.12
N PRO A 711 9.66 21.99 39.78
CA PRO A 711 8.45 21.61 39.07
C PRO A 711 8.30 20.08 39.14
N ARG A 712 7.27 19.62 39.86
CA ARG A 712 6.73 18.27 39.66
C ARG A 712 5.78 18.34 38.46
N LEU A 713 6.18 17.69 37.37
CA LEU A 713 5.32 17.33 36.24
C LEU A 713 4.39 16.18 36.63
#